data_AF-A0AA88YCX2-F1
#
_entry.id   AF-A0AA88YCX2-F1
#
_cell.length_a   1.000
_cell.length_b   1.000
_cell.length_c   1.000
_cell.angle_alpha   90.00
_cell.angle_beta   90.00
_cell.angle_gamma   90.00
#
_symmetry.space_group_name_H-M   'P 1'
#
loop_
_entity.id
_entity.type
_entity.pdbx_description
1 polymer ?
#
loop_
_entity_poly.entity_id
_entity_poly.type
_entity_poly.pdbx_seq_one_letter_code
_entity_poly.pdbx_strand_id
1 'polypeptide(L)'
;MEIRTIFKKMFSLPLLVLVVKILMNVDGVSAEKTRVSTDRSYRVPLTYTTWEVSALSLDRTKQTPSKAELKVTSPFHIRLQLPNSAKAMEPTMLAATVINNLPYDAEVLVALDKNDGWMNLIPTDRNGKTVNQKVSSKVARLLKIKRGSLGIALFPILPLDNTNLQVRISAKTQKNDEDAVEATLRVDPPGKQVMKTWQRLVNQKEGESNNDVIDTRDPEIMGYNTTRLIITARGDVIGPSINEVANKVPGLYGARTDSADTETVVKTIGPRLLLSKYYEAMRMKNYGRDNYTEDHERLLSMQLPDGSFSSFGALDIRGSTWMTATVLKILKDLYSFGITVDDTAITKATNWLAEQQKADGSFEENGRLVEINLQGGSGEGPVELTAYVTGILVDTPCLDCTQTMTNRAKVYLEKEADAATSAHQLAMLANTLQLLKSIKVPGLLERLERMATKKDNMKYWDNVDTPDSVWYPVEEKIDPIDLETASYVLSTHRNAGKLKAALPVLRWIISQQRNGFREISDISTETLLQLLTLYSGIGQDIDTSMMNLDIRVSSQTPGQPFTHNFRITPENTLLLQSVQVPKDVKQIQLTSRGPGIALVEVEHYHSEPQDPHTTLDVALANETAMSYTVVICPRLFVPTIGDNWARLEVEIPEGLTPFIDKNNWKVRSSAYNRHEIADGRIYIYLQSPDRRDSCIPVRFFLGTKTRHIPAKQPSRVMLYTKNNKNKKITKFFQSAIGKMNTLCQMRCGPNCIC
;
A
#
# COMPACT_ATOMS: atom_id res chain seq x y z
N MET A 1 -13.28 46.44 -6.25
CA MET A 1 -11.88 46.01 -6.42
C MET A 1 -11.72 45.56 -7.86
N GLU A 2 -10.69 46.02 -8.58
CA GLU A 2 -10.40 45.63 -9.97
C GLU A 2 -8.98 45.04 -10.01
N ILE A 3 -8.83 43.83 -10.55
CA ILE A 3 -7.53 43.18 -10.71
C ILE A 3 -7.03 43.46 -12.13
N ARG A 4 -5.83 44.05 -12.27
CA ARG A 4 -5.18 44.22 -13.57
C ARG A 4 -3.83 43.51 -13.57
N THR A 5 -3.59 42.71 -14.60
CA THR A 5 -2.34 41.99 -14.81
C THR A 5 -1.46 42.73 -15.82
N ILE A 6 -0.22 43.05 -15.46
CA ILE A 6 0.74 43.77 -16.33
C ILE A 6 1.98 42.89 -16.55
N PHE A 7 2.45 42.82 -17.79
CA PHE A 7 3.56 41.96 -18.20
C PHE A 7 4.86 42.73 -18.40
N LYS A 8 5.97 42.18 -17.89
CA LYS A 8 7.33 42.62 -18.23
C LYS A 8 8.21 41.41 -18.50
N LYS A 9 8.65 41.24 -19.75
CA LYS A 9 9.60 40.20 -20.14
C LYS A 9 11.02 40.74 -19.92
N MET A 10 11.76 40.18 -18.96
CA MET A 10 13.17 40.55 -18.77
C MET A 10 14.04 39.71 -19.71
N PHE A 11 14.70 40.38 -20.65
CA PHE A 11 15.66 39.77 -21.57
C PHE A 11 16.94 39.42 -20.79
N SER A 12 17.00 38.22 -20.20
CA SER A 12 18.25 37.47 -19.91
C SER A 12 18.06 36.17 -19.11
N LEU A 13 16.84 35.83 -18.65
CA LEU A 13 16.60 34.63 -17.83
C LEU A 13 15.31 33.90 -18.28
N PRO A 14 15.18 32.58 -18.05
CA PRO A 14 14.04 31.78 -18.51
C PRO A 14 12.79 31.97 -17.61
N LEU A 15 12.55 33.18 -17.09
CA LEU A 15 11.54 33.45 -16.07
C LEU A 15 10.56 34.52 -16.56
N LEU A 16 9.27 34.16 -16.61
CA LEU A 16 8.16 35.11 -16.73
C LEU A 16 7.78 35.59 -15.32
N VAL A 17 7.85 36.91 -15.10
CA VAL A 17 7.39 37.54 -13.86
C VAL A 17 5.99 38.09 -14.09
N LEU A 18 5.03 37.65 -13.26
CA LEU A 18 3.68 38.20 -13.25
C LEU A 18 3.62 39.33 -12.23
N VAL A 19 3.25 40.53 -12.69
CA VAL A 19 2.94 41.63 -11.77
C VAL A 19 1.43 41.74 -11.68
N VAL A 20 0.89 41.45 -10.49
CA VAL A 20 -0.54 41.60 -10.19
C VAL A 20 -0.73 42.96 -9.53
N LYS A 21 -1.42 43.86 -10.26
CA LYS A 21 -1.79 45.18 -9.75
C LYS A 21 -3.21 45.09 -9.20
N ILE A 22 -3.33 45.30 -7.89
CA ILE A 22 -4.62 45.28 -7.20
C ILE A 22 -5.05 46.73 -6.96
N LEU A 23 -6.16 47.12 -7.59
CA LEU A 23 -6.77 48.43 -7.41
C LEU A 23 -7.95 48.31 -6.44
N MET A 24 -7.81 48.91 -5.26
CA MET A 24 -8.87 49.04 -4.27
C MET A 24 -9.32 50.51 -4.20
N ASN A 25 -10.59 50.77 -4.49
CA ASN A 25 -11.22 52.03 -4.10
C ASN A 25 -11.71 51.84 -2.67
N VAL A 26 -11.20 52.63 -1.74
CA VAL A 26 -11.67 52.66 -0.35
C VAL A 26 -12.51 53.93 -0.23
N ASP A 27 -13.82 53.80 -0.01
CA ASP A 27 -14.67 54.94 0.30
C ASP A 27 -14.47 55.30 1.79
N GLY A 28 -13.72 56.36 2.06
CA GLY A 28 -13.60 56.98 3.38
C GLY A 28 -14.68 58.04 3.60
N VAL A 29 -15.09 58.24 4.85
CA VAL A 29 -16.18 59.15 5.29
C VAL A 29 -15.82 60.65 5.15
N SER A 30 -14.80 61.01 4.37
CA SER A 30 -14.54 62.41 3.97
C SER A 30 -14.32 62.47 2.46
N ALA A 31 -14.80 63.54 1.83
CA ALA A 31 -15.02 63.71 0.39
C ALA A 31 -13.79 63.66 -0.55
N GLU A 32 -12.70 63.00 -0.17
CA GLU A 32 -11.57 62.69 -1.06
C GLU A 32 -11.42 61.17 -1.24
N LYS A 33 -11.71 60.70 -2.46
CA LYS A 33 -11.48 59.32 -2.89
C LYS A 33 -9.98 59.05 -2.99
N THR A 34 -9.38 58.60 -1.90
CA THR A 34 -7.98 58.18 -1.90
C THR A 34 -7.87 56.79 -2.54
N ARG A 35 -7.35 56.71 -3.76
CA ARG A 35 -7.11 55.43 -4.46
C ARG A 35 -5.85 54.77 -3.90
N VAL A 36 -5.99 53.74 -3.08
CA VAL A 36 -4.84 52.95 -2.59
C VAL A 36 -4.60 51.80 -3.57
N SER A 37 -3.50 51.85 -4.31
CA SER A 37 -3.05 50.74 -5.17
C SER A 37 -1.88 50.01 -4.53
N THR A 38 -1.97 48.70 -4.38
CA THR A 38 -0.85 47.85 -3.96
C THR A 38 -0.43 46.96 -5.11
N ASP A 39 0.84 47.06 -5.50
CA ASP A 39 1.42 46.23 -6.56
C ASP A 39 2.20 45.07 -5.92
N ARG A 40 1.83 43.83 -6.25
CA ARG A 40 2.52 42.61 -5.79
C ARG A 40 2.98 41.81 -7.00
N SER A 41 4.26 41.45 -7.03
CA SER A 41 4.83 40.61 -8.09
C SER A 41 4.99 39.18 -7.61
N TYR A 42 4.57 38.23 -8.44
CA TYR A 42 4.67 36.80 -8.18
C TYR A 42 5.38 36.11 -9.35
N ARG A 43 6.20 35.10 -9.03
CA ARG A 43 6.77 34.21 -10.04
C ARG A 43 5.75 33.11 -10.31
N VAL A 44 5.35 32.97 -11.56
CA VAL A 44 4.39 31.94 -11.95
C VAL A 44 5.18 30.69 -12.33
N PRO A 45 4.72 29.48 -11.97
CA PRO A 45 5.35 28.24 -12.41
C PRO A 45 5.45 28.17 -13.94
N LEU A 46 6.53 27.58 -14.44
CA LEU A 46 6.74 27.27 -15.86
C LEU A 46 5.85 26.10 -16.32
N THR A 47 4.54 26.22 -16.14
CA THR A 47 3.54 25.28 -16.64
C THR A 47 2.72 25.94 -17.75
N TYR A 48 2.68 25.30 -18.92
CA TYR A 48 1.90 25.77 -20.06
C TYR A 48 0.39 25.56 -19.84
N THR A 49 -0.20 26.39 -18.98
CA THR A 49 -1.60 26.35 -18.57
C THR A 49 -2.22 27.74 -18.58
N THR A 50 -3.55 27.81 -18.47
CA THR A 50 -4.25 29.06 -18.18
C THR A 50 -4.51 29.12 -16.69
N TRP A 51 -3.87 30.07 -16.02
CA TRP A 51 -4.05 30.35 -14.60
C TRP A 51 -5.23 31.30 -14.41
N GLU A 52 -6.23 30.89 -13.65
CA GLU A 52 -7.31 31.77 -13.22
C GLU A 52 -6.96 32.35 -11.83
N VAL A 53 -6.82 33.67 -11.76
CA VAL A 53 -6.57 34.40 -10.52
C VAL A 53 -7.89 34.98 -10.04
N SER A 54 -8.37 34.47 -8.91
CA SER A 54 -9.55 34.99 -8.23
C SER A 54 -9.14 35.78 -7.00
N ALA A 55 -9.79 36.92 -6.74
CA ALA A 55 -9.70 37.61 -5.46
C ALA A 55 -11.09 37.90 -4.91
N LEU A 56 -11.22 37.85 -3.58
CA LEU A 56 -12.44 38.18 -2.87
C LEU A 56 -12.16 39.34 -1.93
N SER A 57 -12.88 40.45 -2.11
CA SER A 57 -12.88 41.57 -1.18
C SER A 57 -14.01 41.37 -0.17
N LEU A 58 -13.68 41.46 1.13
CA LEU A 58 -14.64 41.41 2.22
C LEU A 58 -14.76 42.80 2.84
N ASP A 59 -15.97 43.36 2.82
CA ASP A 59 -16.37 44.54 3.58
C ASP A 59 -17.43 44.13 4.61
N ARG A 60 -17.68 44.96 5.64
CA ARG A 60 -18.61 44.68 6.76
C ARG A 60 -20.01 44.26 6.30
N THR A 61 -20.43 44.67 5.10
CA THR A 61 -21.76 44.38 4.56
C THR A 61 -21.76 43.61 3.24
N LYS A 62 -20.62 43.48 2.55
CA LYS A 62 -20.58 42.94 1.17
C LYS A 62 -19.33 42.14 0.90
N GLN A 63 -19.50 41.07 0.13
CA GLN A 63 -18.40 40.31 -0.48
C GLN A 63 -18.39 40.60 -1.98
N THR A 64 -17.24 40.96 -2.55
CA THR A 64 -17.11 41.24 -3.99
C THR A 64 -16.00 40.37 -4.60
N PRO A 65 -16.35 39.32 -5.36
CA PRO A 65 -15.38 38.52 -6.09
C PRO A 65 -14.93 39.24 -7.39
N SER A 66 -13.69 39.01 -7.79
CA SER A 66 -13.11 39.45 -9.07
C SER A 66 -12.21 38.34 -9.62
N LYS A 67 -12.19 38.17 -10.94
CA LYS A 67 -11.42 37.13 -11.63
C LYS A 67 -10.58 37.73 -12.76
N ALA A 68 -9.43 37.13 -13.03
CA ALA A 68 -8.57 37.45 -14.17
C ALA A 68 -7.87 36.19 -14.68
N GLU A 69 -7.70 36.06 -16.00
CA GLU A 69 -7.03 34.91 -16.61
C GLU A 69 -5.60 35.27 -17.05
N LEU A 70 -4.68 34.32 -16.87
CA LEU A 70 -3.31 34.36 -17.33
C LEU A 70 -3.04 33.13 -18.18
N LYS A 71 -2.97 33.30 -19.49
CA LYS A 71 -2.63 32.22 -20.42
C LYS A 71 -1.12 32.13 -20.64
N VAL A 72 -0.50 31.06 -20.15
CA VAL A 72 0.92 30.75 -20.37
C VAL A 72 1.00 29.69 -21.49
N THR A 73 1.39 30.11 -22.69
CA THR A 73 1.52 29.19 -23.84
C THR A 73 2.83 29.40 -24.58
N SER A 74 3.46 28.30 -25.01
CA SER A 74 4.50 28.32 -26.03
C SER A 74 3.94 27.78 -27.35
N PRO A 75 4.20 28.45 -28.50
CA PRO A 75 3.76 27.98 -29.81
C PRO A 75 4.49 26.68 -30.24
N PHE A 76 5.61 26.35 -29.60
CA PHE A 76 6.35 25.11 -29.81
C PHE A 76 6.92 24.63 -28.49
N HIS A 77 6.59 23.41 -28.07
CA HIS A 77 7.15 22.87 -26.82
C HIS A 77 7.23 21.36 -26.78
N ILE A 78 8.11 20.84 -25.93
CA ILE A 78 8.31 19.41 -25.67
C ILE A 78 7.81 19.04 -24.27
N ARG A 79 7.24 17.84 -24.14
CA ARG A 79 6.88 17.20 -22.87
C ARG A 79 7.56 15.85 -22.79
N LEU A 80 8.26 15.62 -21.68
CA LEU A 80 8.90 14.34 -21.39
C LEU A 80 8.00 13.51 -20.48
N GLN A 81 7.67 12.30 -20.91
CA GLN A 81 6.98 11.30 -20.11
C GLN A 81 8.01 10.31 -19.61
N LEU A 82 8.30 10.38 -18.31
CA LEU A 82 9.13 9.41 -17.60
C LEU A 82 8.22 8.39 -16.89
N PRO A 83 8.64 7.12 -16.79
CA PRO A 83 8.04 6.21 -15.83
C PRO A 83 8.33 6.68 -14.39
N ASN A 84 7.51 6.24 -13.43
CA ASN A 84 7.75 6.54 -12.00
C ASN A 84 9.14 6.10 -11.54
N SER A 85 9.62 4.96 -12.05
CA SER A 85 11.00 4.50 -11.95
C SER A 85 11.34 3.57 -13.10
N ALA A 86 12.62 3.50 -13.45
CA ALA A 86 13.21 2.46 -14.30
C ALA A 86 13.94 1.43 -13.43
N LYS A 87 14.19 0.24 -13.95
CA LYS A 87 15.04 -0.76 -13.26
C LYS A 87 16.41 -0.83 -13.91
N ALA A 88 17.46 -0.92 -13.11
CA ALA A 88 18.81 -1.14 -13.61
C ALA A 88 18.87 -2.48 -14.35
N MET A 89 19.62 -2.51 -15.46
CA MET A 89 19.78 -3.68 -16.33
C MET A 89 18.49 -4.17 -17.02
N GLU A 90 17.38 -3.42 -16.93
CA GLU A 90 16.15 -3.69 -17.68
C GLU A 90 15.87 -2.60 -18.74
N PRO A 91 15.52 -2.97 -19.99
CA PRO A 91 15.11 -2.02 -21.02
C PRO A 91 13.92 -1.17 -20.57
N THR A 92 14.03 0.14 -20.69
CA THR A 92 12.98 1.11 -20.37
C THR A 92 12.77 2.06 -21.55
N MET A 93 11.55 2.54 -21.75
CA MET A 93 11.19 3.43 -22.84
C MET A 93 10.89 4.83 -22.35
N LEU A 94 11.58 5.82 -22.89
CA LEU A 94 11.29 7.23 -22.66
C LEU A 94 10.49 7.78 -23.84
N ALA A 95 9.45 8.56 -23.55
CA ALA A 95 8.60 9.17 -24.57
C ALA A 95 8.66 10.70 -24.49
N ALA A 96 8.91 11.34 -25.62
CA ALA A 96 8.92 12.78 -25.78
C ALA A 96 7.79 13.20 -26.71
N THR A 97 6.81 13.94 -26.19
CA THR A 97 5.71 14.53 -26.97
C THR A 97 6.08 15.95 -27.38
N VAL A 98 6.18 16.21 -28.67
CA VAL A 98 6.38 17.54 -29.24
C VAL A 98 5.05 18.09 -29.71
N ILE A 99 4.70 19.30 -29.29
CA ILE A 99 3.46 19.98 -29.67
C ILE A 99 3.81 21.13 -30.60
N ASN A 100 3.26 21.09 -31.82
CA ASN A 100 3.49 22.11 -32.83
C ASN A 100 2.25 23.01 -33.00
N ASN A 101 2.24 24.17 -32.35
CA ASN A 101 1.26 25.23 -32.54
C ASN A 101 1.80 26.38 -33.43
N LEU A 102 2.93 26.19 -34.13
CA LEU A 102 3.49 27.15 -35.06
C LEU A 102 2.59 27.27 -36.30
N PRO A 103 2.68 28.37 -37.08
CA PRO A 103 1.82 28.59 -38.24
C PRO A 103 2.17 27.71 -39.47
N TYR A 104 3.04 26.70 -39.33
CA TYR A 104 3.49 25.85 -40.42
C TYR A 104 3.77 24.40 -39.97
N ASP A 105 3.82 23.48 -40.94
CA ASP A 105 4.21 22.09 -40.72
C ASP A 105 5.72 22.00 -40.44
N ALA A 106 6.09 21.45 -39.28
CA ALA A 106 7.46 21.44 -38.79
C ALA A 106 8.14 20.09 -39.04
N GLU A 107 9.37 20.12 -39.55
CA GLU A 107 10.29 19.00 -39.45
C GLU A 107 11.13 19.20 -38.20
N VAL A 108 10.93 18.34 -37.21
CA VAL A 108 11.47 18.50 -35.86
C VAL A 108 12.50 17.43 -35.59
N LEU A 109 13.73 17.85 -35.30
CA LEU A 109 14.77 16.99 -34.79
C LEU A 109 14.66 16.92 -33.26
N VAL A 110 14.24 15.78 -32.73
CA VAL A 110 14.15 15.51 -31.29
C VAL A 110 15.39 14.72 -30.88
N ALA A 111 16.18 15.22 -29.94
CA ALA A 111 17.43 14.60 -29.53
C ALA A 111 17.50 14.39 -28.02
N LEU A 112 17.76 13.13 -27.63
CA LEU A 112 18.12 12.72 -26.28
C LEU A 112 19.62 12.90 -26.10
N ASP A 113 20.01 13.68 -25.10
CA ASP A 113 21.41 13.94 -24.81
C ASP A 113 22.12 12.70 -24.25
N LYS A 114 23.45 12.68 -24.42
CA LYS A 114 24.29 11.59 -23.94
C LYS A 114 24.28 11.56 -22.40
N ASN A 115 24.12 10.37 -21.82
CA ASN A 115 24.32 10.11 -20.40
C ASN A 115 25.07 8.77 -20.24
N ASP A 116 26.14 8.75 -19.45
CA ASP A 116 26.97 7.55 -19.27
C ASP A 116 26.33 6.50 -18.34
N GLY A 117 25.25 6.85 -17.61
CA GLY A 117 24.51 5.95 -16.73
C GLY A 117 23.49 5.05 -17.45
N TRP A 118 23.32 5.19 -18.77
CA TRP A 118 22.51 4.26 -19.56
C TRP A 118 23.16 3.92 -20.91
N MET A 119 22.67 2.86 -21.53
CA MET A 119 22.91 2.57 -22.95
C MET A 119 21.66 2.89 -23.77
N ASN A 120 21.83 3.57 -24.91
CA ASN A 120 20.74 3.69 -25.88
C ASN A 120 20.52 2.34 -26.57
N LEU A 121 19.27 1.90 -26.64
CA LEU A 121 18.89 0.73 -27.41
C LEU A 121 18.43 1.22 -28.79
N ILE A 122 19.21 0.93 -29.83
CA ILE A 122 18.87 1.30 -31.21
C ILE A 122 18.50 0.01 -31.94
N PRO A 123 17.26 -0.13 -32.45
CA PRO A 123 16.90 -1.26 -33.29
C PRO A 123 17.64 -1.15 -34.63
N THR A 124 18.54 -2.09 -34.93
CA THR A 124 19.30 -2.14 -36.20
C THR A 124 18.70 -3.19 -37.16
N ASP A 125 18.11 -2.71 -38.25
CA ASP A 125 17.82 -3.29 -39.59
C ASP A 125 17.30 -4.76 -39.78
N ARG A 126 16.68 -4.97 -40.96
CA ARG A 126 15.79 -6.02 -41.50
C ARG A 126 16.21 -7.49 -41.41
N ASN A 127 17.40 -7.83 -40.91
CA ASN A 127 17.95 -9.20 -41.02
C ASN A 127 18.24 -9.90 -39.67
N GLY A 128 17.76 -9.38 -38.54
CA GLY A 128 17.70 -10.16 -37.29
C GLY A 128 19.04 -10.55 -36.64
N LYS A 129 20.17 -9.96 -37.06
CA LYS A 129 21.45 -10.09 -36.35
C LYS A 129 21.62 -8.93 -35.35
N THR A 130 21.35 -9.21 -34.08
CA THR A 130 21.63 -8.32 -32.95
C THR A 130 23.15 -8.18 -32.76
N VAL A 131 23.70 -7.04 -33.15
CA VAL A 131 25.03 -6.60 -32.68
C VAL A 131 24.80 -5.50 -31.65
N ASN A 132 25.21 -5.73 -30.41
CA ASN A 132 25.14 -4.79 -29.30
C ASN A 132 26.03 -3.57 -29.58
N GLN A 133 25.54 -2.56 -30.29
CA GLN A 133 26.27 -1.31 -30.43
C GLN A 133 25.97 -0.43 -29.21
N LYS A 134 26.91 -0.43 -28.26
CA LYS A 134 27.00 0.59 -27.20
C LYS A 134 27.24 1.94 -27.87
N VAL A 135 26.17 2.67 -28.17
CA VAL A 135 26.32 4.07 -28.56
C VAL A 135 25.85 4.93 -27.39
N SER A 136 26.77 5.17 -26.45
CA SER A 136 26.69 6.30 -25.51
C SER A 136 26.95 7.60 -26.30
N SER A 137 26.05 7.93 -27.22
CA SER A 137 26.07 9.19 -27.96
C SER A 137 24.68 9.80 -27.97
N LYS A 138 24.61 11.08 -28.35
CA LYS A 138 23.36 11.79 -28.55
C LYS A 138 22.54 11.08 -29.63
N VAL A 139 21.32 10.66 -29.29
CA VAL A 139 20.42 9.99 -30.23
C VAL A 139 19.33 10.95 -30.66
N ALA A 140 19.18 11.13 -31.97
CA ALA A 140 18.14 11.98 -32.53
C ALA A 140 17.10 11.18 -33.33
N ARG A 141 15.90 11.76 -33.42
CA ARG A 141 14.74 11.26 -34.18
C ARG A 141 14.16 12.45 -34.94
N LEU A 142 13.93 12.27 -36.24
CA LEU A 142 13.27 13.29 -37.07
C LEU A 142 11.77 13.00 -37.13
N LEU A 143 10.94 13.98 -36.75
CA LEU A 143 9.49 13.92 -36.81
C LEU A 143 8.97 14.94 -37.81
N LYS A 144 7.95 14.58 -38.59
CA LYS A 144 7.18 15.53 -39.41
C LYS A 144 5.85 15.79 -38.71
N ILE A 145 5.65 16.98 -38.17
CA ILE A 145 4.50 17.34 -37.33
C ILE A 145 3.71 18.45 -38.01
N LYS A 146 2.47 18.16 -38.38
CA LYS A 146 1.56 19.15 -38.97
C LYS A 146 1.28 20.30 -38.00
N ARG A 147 0.96 21.46 -38.55
CA ARG A 147 0.46 22.60 -37.79
C ARG A 147 -0.72 22.20 -36.90
N GLY A 148 -0.71 22.67 -35.66
CA GLY A 148 -1.77 22.40 -34.66
C GLY A 148 -1.85 20.94 -34.21
N SER A 149 -0.83 20.14 -34.49
CA SER A 149 -0.77 18.71 -34.14
C SER A 149 0.40 18.42 -33.19
N LEU A 150 0.47 17.19 -32.70
CA LEU A 150 1.58 16.69 -31.89
C LEU A 150 2.29 15.53 -32.57
N GLY A 151 3.53 15.28 -32.17
CA GLY A 151 4.33 14.12 -32.55
C GLY A 151 5.00 13.51 -31.33
N ILE A 152 5.29 12.21 -31.38
CA ILE A 152 5.92 11.49 -30.27
C ILE A 152 7.23 10.86 -30.76
N ALA A 153 8.33 11.10 -30.05
CA ALA A 153 9.60 10.43 -30.23
C ALA A 153 9.86 9.46 -29.07
N LEU A 154 10.27 8.23 -29.39
CA LEU A 154 10.56 7.19 -28.42
C LEU A 154 12.06 6.88 -28.37
N PHE A 155 12.58 6.80 -27.15
CA PHE A 155 13.98 6.50 -26.87
C PHE A 155 14.06 5.32 -25.89
N PRO A 156 14.28 4.09 -26.39
CA PRO A 156 14.52 2.96 -25.51
C PRO A 156 15.95 3.03 -24.99
N ILE A 157 16.09 2.90 -23.67
CA ILE A 157 17.34 2.96 -22.92
C ILE A 157 17.49 1.73 -22.03
N LEU A 158 18.71 1.44 -21.63
CA LEU A 158 19.07 0.41 -20.65
C LEU A 158 19.89 1.08 -19.55
N PRO A 159 19.29 1.42 -18.40
CA PRO A 159 20.02 1.95 -17.25
C PRO A 159 21.05 0.93 -16.76
N LEU A 160 22.27 1.39 -16.42
CA LEU A 160 23.40 0.51 -16.09
C LEU A 160 23.54 0.25 -14.59
N ASP A 161 23.16 1.22 -13.76
CA ASP A 161 23.26 1.15 -12.31
C ASP A 161 22.02 1.74 -11.64
N ASN A 162 22.03 1.79 -10.31
CA ASN A 162 20.89 2.20 -9.49
C ASN A 162 20.97 3.69 -9.09
N THR A 163 21.71 4.50 -9.86
CA THR A 163 21.82 5.94 -9.62
C THR A 163 20.67 6.66 -10.32
N ASN A 164 20.23 7.79 -9.75
CA ASN A 164 19.24 8.64 -10.42
C ASN A 164 19.88 9.30 -11.64
N LEU A 165 19.25 9.16 -12.81
CA LEU A 165 19.79 9.61 -14.09
C LEU A 165 19.14 10.92 -14.51
N GLN A 166 19.95 11.93 -14.85
CA GLN A 166 19.43 13.16 -15.45
C GLN A 166 19.13 12.93 -16.94
N VAL A 167 17.87 13.13 -17.31
CA VAL A 167 17.35 12.99 -18.68
C VAL A 167 17.13 14.35 -19.27
N ARG A 168 17.87 14.69 -20.33
CA ARG A 168 17.67 15.91 -21.10
C ARG A 168 17.28 15.60 -22.54
N ILE A 169 16.14 16.13 -22.98
CA ILE A 169 15.65 16.00 -24.36
C ILE A 169 15.42 17.38 -24.95
N SER A 170 15.90 17.57 -26.17
CA SER A 170 15.76 18.80 -26.94
C SER A 170 14.97 18.55 -28.22
N ALA A 171 14.22 19.54 -28.68
CA ALA A 171 13.54 19.53 -29.98
C ALA A 171 13.87 20.80 -30.73
N LYS A 172 14.21 20.68 -32.02
CA LYS A 172 14.54 21.83 -32.87
C LYS A 172 13.89 21.70 -34.24
N THR A 173 13.26 22.77 -34.72
CA THR A 173 12.63 22.83 -36.05
C THR A 173 13.62 23.30 -37.11
N GLN A 174 13.24 23.14 -38.38
CA GLN A 174 13.99 23.65 -39.53
C GLN A 174 14.13 25.18 -39.56
N LYS A 175 13.30 25.93 -38.81
CA LYS A 175 13.38 27.40 -38.69
C LYS A 175 14.01 27.87 -37.37
N ASN A 176 14.69 26.98 -36.65
CA ASN A 176 15.35 27.24 -35.37
C ASN A 176 14.42 27.55 -34.18
N ASP A 177 13.12 27.25 -34.25
CA ASP A 177 12.32 27.14 -33.02
C ASP A 177 12.81 25.92 -32.23
N GLU A 178 13.14 26.13 -30.96
CA GLU A 178 13.69 25.09 -30.10
C GLU A 178 13.06 25.10 -28.72
N ASP A 179 12.99 23.92 -28.12
CA ASP A 179 12.60 23.74 -26.72
C ASP A 179 13.38 22.55 -26.14
N ALA A 180 13.63 22.56 -24.83
CA ALA A 180 14.33 21.49 -24.15
C ALA A 180 13.77 21.28 -22.73
N VAL A 181 13.73 20.03 -22.32
CA VAL A 181 13.26 19.60 -21.00
C VAL A 181 14.30 18.73 -20.34
N GLU A 182 14.51 18.94 -19.05
CA GLU A 182 15.39 18.15 -18.20
C GLU A 182 14.59 17.61 -17.01
N ALA A 183 14.75 16.32 -16.71
CA ALA A 183 14.07 15.66 -15.62
C ALA A 183 14.92 14.50 -15.07
N THR A 184 14.75 14.20 -13.78
CA THR A 184 15.47 13.10 -13.13
C THR A 184 14.67 11.80 -13.23
N LEU A 185 15.25 10.78 -13.87
CA LEU A 185 14.75 9.41 -13.89
C LEU A 185 15.28 8.64 -12.68
N ARG A 186 14.37 8.21 -11.79
CA ARG A 186 14.71 7.31 -10.68
C ARG A 186 14.99 5.91 -11.20
N VAL A 187 16.12 5.32 -10.80
CA VAL A 187 16.47 3.94 -11.15
C VAL A 187 16.49 3.05 -9.91
N ASP A 188 15.61 2.05 -9.90
CA ASP A 188 15.53 1.04 -8.86
C ASP A 188 16.50 -0.13 -9.16
N PRO A 189 16.98 -0.84 -8.12
CA PRO A 189 17.88 -1.98 -8.29
C PRO A 189 17.33 -3.12 -9.15
N PRO A 190 18.20 -3.96 -9.75
CA PRO A 190 17.75 -5.14 -10.50
C PRO A 190 17.14 -6.18 -9.55
N GLY A 191 16.29 -7.06 -10.08
CA GLY A 191 15.71 -8.15 -9.31
C GLY A 191 14.53 -7.75 -8.40
N LYS A 192 14.20 -8.62 -7.44
CA LYS A 192 13.19 -8.32 -6.40
C LYS A 192 13.92 -7.66 -5.23
N GLN A 193 13.53 -6.42 -4.93
CA GLN A 193 13.90 -5.79 -3.67
C GLN A 193 13.19 -6.55 -2.54
N VAL A 194 13.98 -7.21 -1.70
CA VAL A 194 13.52 -7.84 -0.46
C VAL A 194 14.15 -7.08 0.70
N MET A 195 13.37 -6.92 1.75
CA MET A 195 13.78 -6.25 2.97
C MET A 195 13.70 -7.26 4.09
N LYS A 196 14.84 -7.54 4.73
CA LYS A 196 14.89 -8.26 6.02
C LYS A 196 15.02 -7.23 7.13
N THR A 197 14.37 -7.45 8.27
CA THR A 197 14.41 -6.51 9.39
C THR A 197 14.78 -7.23 10.68
N TRP A 198 15.73 -6.67 11.42
CA TRP A 198 15.98 -7.04 12.82
C TRP A 198 15.41 -5.95 13.72
N GLN A 199 14.76 -6.34 14.81
CA GLN A 199 14.09 -5.39 15.70
C GLN A 199 14.64 -5.52 17.13
N ARG A 200 14.81 -4.38 17.80
CA ARG A 200 15.06 -4.32 19.23
C ARG A 200 14.14 -3.33 19.94
N LEU A 201 13.38 -3.87 20.90
CA LEU A 201 12.60 -3.07 21.84
C LEU A 201 13.48 -2.67 23.03
N VAL A 202 13.83 -1.39 23.08
CA VAL A 202 14.52 -0.74 24.18
C VAL A 202 13.47 -0.29 25.20
N ASN A 203 13.60 -0.71 26.45
CA ASN A 203 12.77 -0.24 27.56
C ASN A 203 13.69 -0.03 28.76
N GLN A 204 13.88 1.21 29.17
CA GLN A 204 14.84 1.59 30.19
C GLN A 204 14.22 2.50 31.23
N LYS A 205 14.69 2.35 32.46
CA LYS A 205 14.42 3.29 33.55
C LYS A 205 15.51 4.33 33.66
N GLU A 206 15.25 5.35 34.46
CA GLU A 206 16.23 6.37 34.78
C GLU A 206 17.50 5.73 35.39
N GLY A 207 18.67 6.13 34.90
CA GLY A 207 19.97 5.59 35.32
C GLY A 207 20.33 4.21 34.73
N GLU A 208 19.44 3.55 34.00
CA GLU A 208 19.75 2.29 33.32
C GLU A 208 20.50 2.54 32.01
N SER A 209 21.36 1.58 31.64
CA SER A 209 22.00 1.51 30.33
C SER A 209 22.06 0.07 29.87
N ASN A 210 21.82 -0.17 28.58
CA ASN A 210 21.89 -1.49 27.98
C ASN A 210 22.73 -1.44 26.71
N ASN A 211 23.49 -2.51 26.47
CA ASN A 211 24.26 -2.71 25.26
C ASN A 211 23.74 -3.96 24.56
N ASP A 212 23.21 -3.78 23.37
CA ASP A 212 22.80 -4.86 22.48
C ASP A 212 23.74 -4.90 21.26
N VAL A 213 23.89 -6.07 20.67
CA VAL A 213 24.60 -6.24 19.39
C VAL A 213 23.64 -6.89 18.40
N ILE A 214 23.49 -6.27 17.24
CA ILE A 214 22.69 -6.79 16.13
C ILE A 214 23.67 -7.26 15.06
N ASP A 215 23.64 -8.55 14.78
CA ASP A 215 24.41 -9.17 13.70
C ASP A 215 23.57 -9.15 12.42
N THR A 216 24.01 -8.41 11.42
CA THR A 216 23.34 -8.30 10.11
C THR A 216 23.85 -9.37 9.13
N ARG A 217 24.72 -10.29 9.58
CA ARG A 217 25.20 -11.41 8.77
C ARG A 217 24.13 -12.49 8.70
N ASP A 218 23.31 -12.39 7.67
CA ASP A 218 22.36 -13.45 7.35
C ASP A 218 22.92 -14.39 6.26
N PRO A 219 23.06 -15.70 6.54
CA PRO A 219 23.48 -16.68 5.54
C PRO A 219 22.57 -16.68 4.30
N GLU A 220 21.27 -16.42 4.47
CA GLU A 220 20.31 -16.37 3.36
C GLU A 220 20.53 -15.15 2.47
N ILE A 221 21.13 -14.07 3.00
CA ILE A 221 21.42 -12.84 2.26
C ILE A 221 22.84 -12.87 1.66
N MET A 222 23.73 -13.74 2.16
CA MET A 222 25.11 -13.88 1.69
C MET A 222 25.15 -14.39 0.23
N GLY A 223 25.34 -13.47 -0.71
CA GLY A 223 25.35 -13.75 -2.15
C GLY A 223 24.52 -12.74 -2.96
N TYR A 224 23.64 -11.99 -2.30
CA TYR A 224 22.86 -10.92 -2.91
C TYR A 224 23.59 -9.57 -2.81
N ASN A 225 23.43 -8.74 -3.85
CA ASN A 225 24.02 -7.40 -3.84
C ASN A 225 23.20 -6.52 -2.88
N THR A 226 23.78 -6.22 -1.72
CA THR A 226 23.15 -5.35 -0.72
C THR A 226 23.00 -3.94 -1.28
N THR A 227 21.76 -3.47 -1.31
CA THR A 227 21.46 -2.17 -1.91
C THR A 227 21.48 -1.07 -0.87
N ARG A 228 20.87 -1.29 0.32
CA ARG A 228 20.80 -0.32 1.41
C ARG A 228 20.67 -1.04 2.76
N LEU A 229 21.35 -0.52 3.77
CA LEU A 229 21.15 -0.89 5.17
C LEU A 229 20.71 0.39 5.89
N ILE A 230 19.57 0.37 6.58
CA ILE A 230 18.97 1.53 7.24
C ILE A 230 18.68 1.15 8.68
N ILE A 231 19.10 1.97 9.64
CA ILE A 231 18.65 1.85 11.03
C ILE A 231 17.56 2.87 11.25
N THR A 232 16.44 2.46 11.82
CA THR A 232 15.37 3.36 12.25
C THR A 232 15.17 3.28 13.76
N ALA A 233 14.78 4.39 14.37
CA ALA A 233 14.46 4.47 15.79
C ALA A 233 13.24 5.35 16.01
N ARG A 234 12.32 4.90 16.87
CA ARG A 234 11.10 5.65 17.24
C ARG A 234 10.63 5.32 18.65
N GLY A 235 9.94 6.26 19.28
CA GLY A 235 9.31 6.08 20.58
C GLY A 235 7.99 5.32 20.52
N ASP A 236 7.27 5.46 19.41
CA ASP A 236 6.03 4.77 19.15
C ASP A 236 6.27 3.32 18.71
N VAL A 237 6.20 2.40 19.66
CA VAL A 237 6.49 0.98 19.41
C VAL A 237 5.37 0.26 18.65
N ILE A 238 4.16 0.84 18.60
CA ILE A 238 2.95 0.24 18.01
C ILE A 238 2.51 0.96 16.72
N GLY A 239 2.95 2.20 16.47
CA GLY A 239 2.50 3.02 15.34
C GLY A 239 2.50 2.31 14.00
N PRO A 240 3.61 1.65 13.61
CA PRO A 240 3.63 0.90 12.36
C PRO A 240 2.77 -0.35 12.34
N SER A 241 2.57 -1.00 13.49
CA SER A 241 1.55 -2.04 13.65
C SER A 241 0.17 -1.50 13.26
N ILE A 242 -0.09 -0.28 13.69
CA ILE A 242 -1.36 0.39 13.46
C ILE A 242 -1.52 0.86 12.03
N ASN A 243 -0.49 1.34 11.36
CA ASN A 243 -0.60 1.68 9.95
C ASN A 243 -0.97 0.45 9.10
N GLU A 244 -0.39 -0.71 9.39
CA GLU A 244 -0.73 -1.95 8.67
C GLU A 244 -2.15 -2.44 8.96
N VAL A 245 -2.57 -2.36 10.23
CA VAL A 245 -3.94 -2.68 10.64
C VAL A 245 -4.95 -1.70 10.02
N ALA A 246 -4.64 -0.41 10.05
CA ALA A 246 -5.43 0.68 9.48
C ALA A 246 -5.63 0.50 7.96
N ASN A 247 -4.59 0.09 7.23
CA ASN A 247 -4.68 -0.20 5.80
C ASN A 247 -5.67 -1.32 5.45
N LYS A 248 -6.05 -2.17 6.41
CA LYS A 248 -7.05 -3.23 6.23
C LYS A 248 -8.47 -2.79 6.56
N VAL A 249 -8.65 -1.64 7.21
CA VAL A 249 -9.97 -1.12 7.56
C VAL A 249 -10.60 -0.47 6.32
N PRO A 250 -11.70 -1.03 5.77
CA PRO A 250 -12.41 -0.39 4.67
C PRO A 250 -12.91 1.00 5.09
N GLY A 251 -12.85 1.99 4.20
CA GLY A 251 -13.47 3.30 4.44
C GLY A 251 -12.84 4.15 5.56
N LEU A 252 -11.60 3.85 5.98
CA LEU A 252 -10.91 4.52 7.08
C LEU A 252 -10.84 6.05 6.97
N TYR A 253 -10.83 6.61 5.76
CA TYR A 253 -10.71 8.06 5.52
C TYR A 253 -12.06 8.78 5.43
N GLY A 254 -12.99 8.46 6.33
CA GLY A 254 -14.29 9.13 6.41
C GLY A 254 -15.26 8.76 5.28
N ALA A 255 -15.08 7.62 4.61
CA ALA A 255 -16.08 7.11 3.70
C ALA A 255 -17.26 6.55 4.51
N ARG A 256 -18.45 7.09 4.26
CA ARG A 256 -19.71 6.54 4.75
C ARG A 256 -19.85 5.09 4.29
N THR A 257 -20.31 4.20 5.17
CA THR A 257 -20.78 2.88 4.74
C THR A 257 -22.25 2.98 4.39
N ASP A 258 -22.55 3.13 3.10
CA ASP A 258 -23.93 3.06 2.56
C ASP A 258 -24.44 1.60 2.49
N SER A 259 -23.73 0.64 3.10
CA SER A 259 -24.02 -0.78 2.94
C SER A 259 -25.35 -1.16 3.57
N ALA A 260 -26.08 -2.04 2.89
CA ALA A 260 -27.38 -2.56 3.32
C ALA A 260 -27.27 -3.64 4.41
N ASP A 261 -26.10 -4.25 4.60
CA ASP A 261 -25.83 -5.36 5.50
C ASP A 261 -25.03 -4.95 6.75
N THR A 262 -25.38 -5.56 7.89
CA THR A 262 -24.77 -5.30 9.21
C THR A 262 -23.33 -5.77 9.28
N GLU A 263 -22.98 -6.85 8.56
CA GLU A 263 -21.62 -7.40 8.54
C GLU A 263 -20.59 -6.39 8.02
N THR A 264 -20.89 -5.72 6.90
CA THR A 264 -20.03 -4.67 6.33
C THR A 264 -19.96 -3.44 7.23
N VAL A 265 -21.07 -3.10 7.90
CA VAL A 265 -21.14 -2.00 8.86
C VAL A 265 -20.22 -2.26 10.06
N VAL A 266 -20.30 -3.46 10.67
CA VAL A 266 -19.44 -3.88 11.80
C VAL A 266 -17.96 -3.94 11.40
N LYS A 267 -17.65 -4.49 10.22
CA LYS A 267 -16.29 -4.55 9.65
C LYS A 267 -15.62 -3.18 9.47
N THR A 268 -16.43 -2.13 9.36
CA THR A 268 -15.96 -0.78 9.07
C THR A 268 -15.91 0.05 10.35
N ILE A 269 -17.02 0.16 11.08
CA ILE A 269 -17.15 1.06 12.23
C ILE A 269 -16.27 0.61 13.38
N GLY A 270 -16.32 -0.68 13.75
CA GLY A 270 -15.61 -1.19 14.93
C GLY A 270 -14.09 -0.93 14.87
N PRO A 271 -13.40 -1.36 13.80
CA PRO A 271 -11.97 -1.10 13.67
C PRO A 271 -11.63 0.40 13.57
N ARG A 272 -12.44 1.19 12.86
CA ARG A 272 -12.23 2.65 12.75
C ARG A 272 -12.32 3.34 14.12
N LEU A 273 -13.28 2.93 14.94
CA LEU A 273 -13.50 3.45 16.28
C LEU A 273 -12.34 3.13 17.23
N LEU A 274 -11.89 1.87 17.25
CA LEU A 274 -10.74 1.47 18.07
C LEU A 274 -9.44 2.13 17.61
N LEU A 275 -9.28 2.35 16.30
CA LEU A 275 -8.15 3.09 15.77
C LEU A 275 -8.15 4.54 16.26
N SER A 276 -9.31 5.20 16.29
CA SER A 276 -9.46 6.53 16.88
C SER A 276 -9.09 6.52 18.37
N LYS A 277 -9.37 5.45 19.12
CA LYS A 277 -9.01 5.37 20.56
C LYS A 277 -7.52 5.36 20.73
N TYR A 278 -6.84 4.62 19.86
CA TYR A 278 -5.38 4.64 19.83
C TYR A 278 -4.84 6.02 19.47
N TYR A 279 -5.37 6.69 18.44
CA TYR A 279 -4.91 8.02 18.05
C TYR A 279 -5.11 9.05 19.16
N GLU A 280 -6.22 8.99 19.90
CA GLU A 280 -6.44 9.81 21.09
C GLU A 280 -5.44 9.50 22.21
N ALA A 281 -5.19 8.22 22.50
CA ALA A 281 -4.20 7.79 23.49
C ALA A 281 -2.80 8.31 23.15
N MET A 282 -2.43 8.28 21.87
CA MET A 282 -1.17 8.81 21.35
C MET A 282 -1.16 10.33 21.15
N ARG A 283 -2.24 11.03 21.56
CA ARG A 283 -2.40 12.50 21.46
C ARG A 283 -2.33 13.03 20.02
N MET A 284 -2.64 12.20 19.03
CA MET A 284 -2.69 12.55 17.60
C MET A 284 -4.03 13.20 17.23
N LYS A 285 -4.32 14.38 17.81
CA LYS A 285 -5.64 15.05 17.72
C LYS A 285 -6.18 15.33 16.30
N ASN A 286 -5.33 15.28 15.28
CA ASN A 286 -5.72 15.50 13.88
C ASN A 286 -6.19 14.22 13.17
N TYR A 287 -5.99 13.03 13.77
CA TYR A 287 -6.39 11.73 13.25
C TYR A 287 -7.50 11.14 14.15
N GLY A 288 -8.54 10.54 13.56
CA GLY A 288 -9.57 9.82 14.31
C GLY A 288 -10.72 10.66 14.89
N ARG A 289 -10.92 11.90 14.44
CA ARG A 289 -12.09 12.74 14.81
C ARG A 289 -13.23 12.61 13.79
N ASP A 290 -13.58 11.38 13.44
CA ASP A 290 -14.75 11.14 12.61
C ASP A 290 -16.03 11.44 13.40
N ASN A 291 -17.03 12.01 12.76
CA ASN A 291 -18.35 12.15 13.37
C ASN A 291 -19.10 10.82 13.24
N TYR A 292 -19.14 10.04 14.33
CA TYR A 292 -19.81 8.73 14.36
C TYR A 292 -21.33 8.81 14.58
N THR A 293 -21.95 9.99 14.53
CA THR A 293 -23.41 10.13 14.72
C THR A 293 -24.19 9.34 13.66
N GLU A 294 -23.80 9.43 12.40
CA GLU A 294 -24.45 8.68 11.31
C GLU A 294 -24.21 7.17 11.40
N ASP A 295 -23.03 6.76 11.87
CA ASP A 295 -22.70 5.35 12.11
C ASP A 295 -23.58 4.75 13.21
N HIS A 296 -23.80 5.52 14.28
CA HIS A 296 -24.69 5.16 15.37
C HIS A 296 -26.13 5.00 14.85
N GLU A 297 -26.67 5.99 14.15
CA GLU A 297 -28.01 5.92 13.54
C GLU A 297 -28.14 4.73 12.59
N ARG A 298 -27.08 4.43 11.82
CA ARG A 298 -27.07 3.29 10.90
C ARG A 298 -27.16 1.96 11.64
N LEU A 299 -26.38 1.77 12.70
CA LEU A 299 -26.45 0.57 13.54
C LEU A 299 -27.84 0.42 14.15
N LEU A 300 -28.42 1.49 14.70
CA LEU A 300 -29.77 1.43 15.26
C LEU A 300 -30.84 1.05 14.23
N SER A 301 -30.71 1.50 12.98
CA SER A 301 -31.64 1.13 11.89
C SER A 301 -31.63 -0.37 11.54
N MET A 302 -30.62 -1.11 11.99
CA MET A 302 -30.44 -2.54 11.72
C MET A 302 -30.93 -3.45 12.86
N GLN A 303 -31.37 -2.87 13.98
CA GLN A 303 -31.87 -3.64 15.12
C GLN A 303 -33.22 -4.30 14.76
N LEU A 304 -33.34 -5.60 15.06
CA LEU A 304 -34.58 -6.36 14.89
C LEU A 304 -35.62 -5.99 15.98
N PRO A 305 -36.92 -6.28 15.75
CA PRO A 305 -37.97 -5.98 16.73
C PRO A 305 -37.77 -6.62 18.11
N ASP A 306 -37.10 -7.78 18.16
CA ASP A 306 -36.74 -8.49 19.40
C ASP A 306 -35.49 -7.92 20.09
N GLY A 307 -34.85 -6.91 19.50
CA GLY A 307 -33.65 -6.26 20.03
C GLY A 307 -32.32 -6.81 19.49
N SER A 308 -32.35 -7.90 18.73
CA SER A 308 -31.16 -8.57 18.22
C SER A 308 -30.62 -7.96 16.93
N PHE A 309 -29.43 -8.39 16.51
CA PHE A 309 -28.82 -8.03 15.23
C PHE A 309 -28.50 -9.28 14.41
N SER A 310 -28.65 -9.17 13.10
CA SER A 310 -28.33 -10.23 12.13
C SER A 310 -27.53 -9.65 10.96
N SER A 311 -27.11 -10.49 10.01
CA SER A 311 -26.30 -10.07 8.87
C SER A 311 -27.02 -9.06 7.95
N PHE A 312 -28.33 -9.22 7.74
CA PHE A 312 -29.13 -8.36 6.86
C PHE A 312 -30.28 -7.63 7.58
N GLY A 313 -30.21 -7.51 8.91
CA GLY A 313 -31.25 -6.86 9.71
C GLY A 313 -32.63 -7.48 9.45
N ALA A 314 -33.64 -6.65 9.19
CA ALA A 314 -35.03 -7.07 9.02
C ALA A 314 -35.30 -8.07 7.86
N LEU A 315 -34.32 -8.35 7.00
CA LEU A 315 -34.41 -9.41 5.99
C LEU A 315 -34.20 -10.81 6.58
N ASP A 316 -33.57 -10.91 7.75
CA ASP A 316 -33.39 -12.18 8.45
C ASP A 316 -34.50 -12.41 9.48
N ILE A 317 -34.82 -13.68 9.71
CA ILE A 317 -35.87 -14.10 10.64
C ILE A 317 -35.33 -14.26 12.07
N ARG A 318 -34.01 -14.41 12.23
CA ARG A 318 -33.34 -14.66 13.52
C ARG A 318 -32.08 -13.81 13.67
N GLY A 319 -31.90 -13.24 14.85
CA GLY A 319 -30.66 -12.58 15.25
C GLY A 319 -29.52 -13.56 15.51
N SER A 320 -28.28 -13.09 15.34
CA SER A 320 -27.07 -13.80 15.73
C SER A 320 -26.58 -13.33 17.09
N THR A 321 -26.20 -14.29 17.95
CA THR A 321 -25.64 -14.05 19.27
C THR A 321 -24.30 -13.31 19.16
N TRP A 322 -23.41 -13.78 18.29
CA TRP A 322 -22.13 -13.12 18.05
C TRP A 322 -22.29 -11.71 17.47
N MET A 323 -23.19 -11.54 16.49
CA MET A 323 -23.43 -10.22 15.89
C MET A 323 -24.00 -9.24 16.91
N THR A 324 -24.99 -9.67 17.70
CA THR A 324 -25.63 -8.84 18.73
C THR A 324 -24.62 -8.39 19.79
N ALA A 325 -23.77 -9.31 20.27
CA ALA A 325 -22.70 -8.96 21.21
C ALA A 325 -21.67 -8.00 20.59
N THR A 326 -21.30 -8.19 19.33
CA THR A 326 -20.34 -7.34 18.63
C THR A 326 -20.88 -5.93 18.41
N VAL A 327 -22.15 -5.78 18.03
CA VAL A 327 -22.80 -4.46 17.92
C VAL A 327 -22.89 -3.79 19.28
N LEU A 328 -23.20 -4.53 20.36
CA LEU A 328 -23.19 -4.00 21.72
C LEU A 328 -21.81 -3.45 22.13
N LYS A 329 -20.72 -4.15 21.78
CA LYS A 329 -19.34 -3.65 21.96
C LYS A 329 -19.12 -2.32 21.23
N ILE A 330 -19.55 -2.22 19.98
CA ILE A 330 -19.41 -0.99 19.17
C ILE A 330 -20.22 0.17 19.77
N LEU A 331 -21.47 -0.07 20.16
CA LEU A 331 -22.33 0.94 20.80
C LEU A 331 -21.71 1.47 22.10
N LYS A 332 -21.17 0.59 22.93
CA LYS A 332 -20.41 0.98 24.13
C LYS A 332 -19.19 1.83 23.76
N ASP A 333 -18.43 1.41 22.77
CA ASP A 333 -17.25 2.15 22.36
C ASP A 333 -17.64 3.55 21.83
N LEU A 334 -18.75 3.68 21.10
CA LEU A 334 -19.29 4.98 20.64
C LEU A 334 -19.65 5.89 21.81
N TYR A 335 -20.28 5.34 22.85
CA TYR A 335 -20.56 6.08 24.08
C TYR A 335 -19.28 6.64 24.71
N SER A 336 -18.20 5.84 24.78
CA SER A 336 -16.91 6.31 25.33
C SER A 336 -16.25 7.44 24.53
N PHE A 337 -16.65 7.66 23.28
CA PHE A 337 -16.24 8.80 22.45
C PHE A 337 -17.12 10.04 22.58
N GLY A 338 -18.13 10.01 23.44
CA GLY A 338 -19.05 11.13 23.65
C GLY A 338 -20.18 11.21 22.62
N ILE A 339 -20.45 10.14 21.86
CA ILE A 339 -21.66 10.03 21.06
C ILE A 339 -22.82 9.65 22.00
N THR A 340 -23.95 10.34 21.85
CA THR A 340 -25.16 9.99 22.61
C THR A 340 -25.73 8.69 22.05
N VAL A 341 -25.72 7.63 22.85
CA VAL A 341 -26.23 6.31 22.47
C VAL A 341 -27.62 6.09 23.06
N ASP A 342 -28.50 5.44 22.32
CA ASP A 342 -29.84 5.09 22.80
C ASP A 342 -29.79 3.92 23.80
N ASP A 343 -29.98 4.22 25.09
CA ASP A 343 -30.00 3.23 26.17
C ASP A 343 -31.05 2.13 25.96
N THR A 344 -32.14 2.42 25.23
CA THR A 344 -33.19 1.44 24.96
C THR A 344 -32.70 0.37 23.99
N ALA A 345 -31.90 0.74 22.99
CA ALA A 345 -31.32 -0.20 22.04
C ALA A 345 -30.31 -1.13 22.73
N ILE A 346 -29.46 -0.58 23.61
CA ILE A 346 -28.55 -1.35 24.45
C ILE A 346 -29.32 -2.33 25.33
N THR A 347 -30.38 -1.86 26.01
CA THR A 347 -31.17 -2.67 26.95
C THR A 347 -31.86 -3.83 26.24
N LYS A 348 -32.47 -3.58 25.06
CA LYS A 348 -33.12 -4.62 24.27
C LYS A 348 -32.14 -5.70 23.81
N ALA A 349 -31.00 -5.31 23.24
CA ALA A 349 -29.96 -6.24 22.82
C ALA A 349 -29.40 -7.06 24.01
N THR A 350 -29.20 -6.42 25.16
CA THR A 350 -28.71 -7.07 26.38
C THR A 350 -29.72 -8.09 26.92
N ASN A 351 -31.01 -7.75 26.95
CA ASN A 351 -32.07 -8.67 27.39
C ASN A 351 -32.20 -9.86 26.44
N TRP A 352 -32.14 -9.62 25.13
CA TRP A 352 -32.17 -10.69 24.13
C TRP A 352 -30.98 -11.64 24.27
N LEU A 353 -29.77 -11.13 24.55
CA LEU A 353 -28.61 -11.98 24.85
C LEU A 353 -28.84 -12.84 26.08
N ALA A 354 -29.51 -12.33 27.12
CA ALA A 354 -29.86 -13.10 28.31
C ALA A 354 -30.73 -14.32 27.98
N GLU A 355 -31.62 -14.20 27.01
CA GLU A 355 -32.47 -15.29 26.51
C GLU A 355 -31.67 -16.34 25.74
N GLN A 356 -30.51 -15.99 25.18
CA GLN A 356 -29.62 -16.93 24.50
C GLN A 356 -28.68 -17.70 25.46
N GLN A 357 -28.69 -17.37 26.76
CA GLN A 357 -27.88 -18.05 27.77
C GLN A 357 -28.59 -19.30 28.29
N LYS A 358 -27.94 -20.46 28.16
CA LYS A 358 -28.43 -21.74 28.69
C LYS A 358 -28.44 -21.81 30.21
N ALA A 359 -29.14 -22.82 30.72
CA ALA A 359 -29.18 -23.15 32.15
C ALA A 359 -27.78 -23.31 32.76
N ASP A 360 -26.85 -23.96 32.04
CA ASP A 360 -25.48 -24.20 32.47
C ASP A 360 -24.56 -22.96 32.44
N GLY A 361 -25.04 -21.84 31.89
CA GLY A 361 -24.32 -20.57 31.80
C GLY A 361 -23.64 -20.30 30.45
N SER A 362 -23.62 -21.28 29.53
CA SER A 362 -23.08 -21.10 28.18
C SER A 362 -24.02 -20.29 27.28
N PHE A 363 -23.46 -19.62 26.27
CA PHE A 363 -24.20 -18.98 25.18
C PHE A 363 -24.18 -19.88 23.93
N GLU A 364 -25.30 -19.89 23.21
CA GLU A 364 -25.39 -20.53 21.89
C GLU A 364 -25.61 -19.50 20.79
N GLU A 365 -25.15 -19.84 19.58
CA GLU A 365 -25.43 -19.07 18.38
C GLU A 365 -26.85 -19.40 17.87
N ASN A 366 -27.73 -18.39 17.84
CA ASN A 366 -29.13 -18.54 17.41
C ASN A 366 -29.35 -18.24 15.91
N GLY A 367 -28.43 -17.48 15.31
CA GLY A 367 -28.50 -17.02 13.92
C GLY A 367 -27.43 -17.65 13.03
N ARG A 368 -27.37 -17.20 11.77
CA ARG A 368 -26.31 -17.59 10.85
C ARG A 368 -25.66 -16.33 10.27
N LEU A 369 -24.33 -16.31 10.29
CA LEU A 369 -23.55 -15.31 9.56
C LEU A 369 -23.32 -15.77 8.12
N VAL A 370 -23.31 -14.83 7.19
CA VAL A 370 -22.96 -15.09 5.79
C VAL A 370 -21.45 -15.27 5.69
N GLU A 371 -20.70 -14.36 6.31
CA GLU A 371 -19.26 -14.48 6.46
C GLU A 371 -18.89 -15.06 7.83
N ILE A 372 -18.79 -16.39 7.89
CA ILE A 372 -18.40 -17.12 9.11
C ILE A 372 -17.01 -16.68 9.61
N ASN A 373 -16.12 -16.31 8.67
CA ASN A 373 -14.76 -15.84 8.99
C ASN A 373 -14.74 -14.52 9.79
N LEU A 374 -15.87 -13.83 9.99
CA LEU A 374 -15.91 -12.64 10.85
C LEU A 374 -15.67 -12.97 12.32
N GLN A 375 -16.08 -14.17 12.74
CA GLN A 375 -16.02 -14.60 14.14
C GLN A 375 -14.59 -14.94 14.57
N GLY A 376 -13.67 -15.20 13.65
CA GLY A 376 -12.33 -15.66 14.01
C GLY A 376 -12.39 -16.89 14.91
N GLY A 377 -11.51 -16.95 15.91
CA GLY A 377 -11.51 -18.02 16.90
C GLY A 377 -12.75 -18.05 17.80
N SER A 378 -13.47 -16.95 17.95
CA SER A 378 -14.69 -16.90 18.79
C SER A 378 -15.88 -17.72 18.25
N GLY A 379 -15.82 -18.13 16.97
CA GLY A 379 -16.85 -18.96 16.32
C GLY A 379 -16.58 -20.46 16.36
N GLU A 380 -15.47 -20.93 16.95
CA GLU A 380 -15.06 -22.35 16.91
C GLU A 380 -15.97 -23.25 17.74
N GLY A 381 -16.60 -22.72 18.79
CA GLY A 381 -17.41 -23.51 19.71
C GLY A 381 -18.15 -22.70 20.77
N PRO A 382 -18.95 -23.38 21.61
CA PRO A 382 -19.75 -22.74 22.65
C PRO A 382 -18.88 -22.13 23.76
N VAL A 383 -17.68 -22.65 24.01
CA VAL A 383 -16.76 -22.11 25.04
C VAL A 383 -16.22 -20.76 24.60
N GLU A 384 -15.74 -20.69 23.36
CA GLU A 384 -15.17 -19.50 22.73
C GLU A 384 -16.22 -18.40 22.58
N LEU A 385 -17.42 -18.75 22.09
CA LEU A 385 -18.55 -17.82 22.00
C LEU A 385 -18.93 -17.29 23.39
N THR A 386 -19.02 -18.17 24.40
CA THR A 386 -19.35 -17.77 25.78
C THR A 386 -18.28 -16.84 26.33
N ALA A 387 -16.98 -17.13 26.11
CA ALA A 387 -15.87 -16.29 26.56
C ALA A 387 -15.91 -14.91 25.89
N TYR A 388 -16.21 -14.85 24.59
CA TYR A 388 -16.32 -13.61 23.81
C TYR A 388 -17.48 -12.74 24.28
N VAL A 389 -18.70 -13.29 24.32
CA VAL A 389 -19.91 -12.57 24.76
C VAL A 389 -19.73 -12.07 26.20
N THR A 390 -19.20 -12.92 27.09
CA THR A 390 -18.99 -12.54 28.50
C THR A 390 -17.96 -11.42 28.64
N GLY A 391 -16.87 -11.44 27.86
CA GLY A 391 -15.88 -10.36 27.87
C GLY A 391 -16.49 -9.00 27.52
N ILE A 392 -17.43 -8.97 26.56
CA ILE A 392 -18.16 -7.74 26.19
C ILE A 392 -19.12 -7.30 27.30
N LEU A 393 -19.86 -8.24 27.89
CA LEU A 393 -20.85 -7.96 28.94
C LEU A 393 -20.22 -7.39 30.23
N VAL A 394 -18.99 -7.81 30.59
CA VAL A 394 -18.28 -7.31 31.78
C VAL A 394 -18.03 -5.82 31.70
N ASP A 395 -17.74 -5.31 30.50
CA ASP A 395 -17.41 -3.90 30.32
C ASP A 395 -18.60 -3.06 29.84
N THR A 396 -19.82 -3.60 29.83
CA THR A 396 -21.01 -2.89 29.33
C THR A 396 -21.52 -1.87 30.37
N PRO A 397 -22.04 -0.67 29.96
CA PRO A 397 -22.40 0.40 30.90
C PRO A 397 -23.49 0.05 31.92
N CYS A 398 -24.27 -1.02 31.71
CA CYS A 398 -25.20 -1.56 32.72
C CYS A 398 -24.66 -2.82 33.40
N LEU A 399 -23.66 -2.67 34.27
CA LEU A 399 -23.09 -3.78 35.04
C LEU A 399 -24.14 -4.53 35.88
N ASP A 400 -25.08 -3.82 36.52
CA ASP A 400 -26.12 -4.45 37.34
C ASP A 400 -27.08 -5.32 36.50
N CYS A 401 -27.34 -4.94 35.24
CA CYS A 401 -28.14 -5.73 34.31
C CYS A 401 -27.42 -7.03 33.88
N THR A 402 -26.09 -6.98 33.75
CA THR A 402 -25.30 -8.10 33.19
C THR A 402 -24.69 -9.00 34.26
N GLN A 403 -24.69 -8.59 35.54
CA GLN A 403 -24.02 -9.29 36.63
C GLN A 403 -24.49 -10.75 36.80
N THR A 404 -25.78 -11.03 36.67
CA THR A 404 -26.31 -12.40 36.76
C THR A 404 -25.83 -13.25 35.59
N MET A 405 -25.84 -12.71 34.36
CA MET A 405 -25.35 -13.41 33.17
C MET A 405 -23.86 -13.71 33.27
N THR A 406 -23.05 -12.71 33.63
CA THR A 406 -21.60 -12.84 33.73
C THR A 406 -21.19 -13.79 34.85
N ASN A 407 -21.89 -13.82 35.98
CA ASN A 407 -21.65 -14.78 37.06
C ASN A 407 -21.95 -16.23 36.63
N ARG A 408 -23.05 -16.46 35.90
CA ARG A 408 -23.40 -17.79 35.39
C ARG A 408 -22.40 -18.26 34.33
N ALA A 409 -22.03 -17.37 33.42
CA ALA A 409 -20.99 -17.66 32.42
C ALA A 409 -19.63 -17.91 33.07
N LYS A 410 -19.27 -17.17 34.12
CA LYS A 410 -18.04 -17.41 34.90
C LYS A 410 -17.96 -18.86 35.40
N VAL A 411 -19.03 -19.36 36.01
CA VAL A 411 -19.08 -20.74 36.53
C VAL A 411 -18.88 -21.76 35.40
N TYR A 412 -19.53 -21.55 34.25
CA TYR A 412 -19.33 -22.38 33.07
C TYR A 412 -17.88 -22.34 32.58
N LEU A 413 -17.32 -21.15 32.37
CA LEU A 413 -15.95 -20.96 31.87
C LEU A 413 -14.88 -21.49 32.84
N GLU A 414 -15.09 -21.40 34.15
CA GLU A 414 -14.19 -21.98 35.16
C GLU A 414 -14.18 -23.51 35.13
N LYS A 415 -15.31 -24.13 34.77
CA LYS A 415 -15.41 -25.59 34.57
C LYS A 415 -14.70 -26.01 33.28
N GLU A 416 -14.95 -25.31 32.18
CA GLU A 416 -14.33 -25.61 30.88
C GLU A 416 -12.82 -25.29 30.86
N ALA A 417 -12.36 -24.36 31.69
CA ALA A 417 -10.93 -24.06 31.91
C ALA A 417 -10.10 -25.27 32.33
N ASP A 418 -10.70 -26.23 33.06
CA ASP A 418 -10.02 -27.46 33.45
C ASP A 418 -9.89 -28.44 32.27
N ALA A 419 -10.80 -28.38 31.29
CA ALA A 419 -10.86 -29.28 30.13
C ALA A 419 -10.17 -28.72 28.87
N ALA A 420 -9.99 -27.40 28.77
CA ALA A 420 -9.45 -26.74 27.57
C ALA A 420 -8.07 -27.26 27.18
N THR A 421 -7.80 -27.54 25.90
CA THR A 421 -6.53 -28.15 25.45
C THR A 421 -5.73 -27.31 24.48
N SER A 422 -6.38 -26.46 23.67
CA SER A 422 -5.70 -25.61 22.69
C SER A 422 -5.16 -24.32 23.33
N ALA A 423 -4.07 -23.79 22.78
CA ALA A 423 -3.50 -22.52 23.24
C ALA A 423 -4.49 -21.37 23.06
N HIS A 424 -5.22 -21.36 21.94
CA HIS A 424 -6.23 -20.37 21.63
C HIS A 424 -7.36 -20.33 22.67
N GLN A 425 -7.99 -21.48 22.94
CA GLN A 425 -9.07 -21.58 23.93
C GLN A 425 -8.57 -21.20 25.34
N LEU A 426 -7.38 -21.64 25.73
CA LEU A 426 -6.77 -21.25 27.01
C LEU A 426 -6.54 -19.73 27.11
N ALA A 427 -6.12 -19.08 26.02
CA ALA A 427 -5.87 -17.64 26.00
C ALA A 427 -7.17 -16.84 26.12
N MET A 428 -8.22 -17.21 25.39
CA MET A 428 -9.55 -16.59 25.51
C MET A 428 -10.09 -16.73 26.93
N LEU A 429 -10.05 -17.96 27.50
CA LEU A 429 -10.49 -18.23 28.86
C LEU A 429 -9.70 -17.44 29.89
N ALA A 430 -8.36 -17.40 29.77
CA ALA A 430 -7.51 -16.63 30.68
C ALA A 430 -7.86 -15.14 30.66
N ASN A 431 -8.10 -14.58 29.47
CA ASN A 431 -8.45 -13.17 29.33
C ASN A 431 -9.83 -12.86 29.94
N THR A 432 -10.87 -13.61 29.58
CA THR A 432 -12.23 -13.38 30.09
C THR A 432 -12.32 -13.63 31.59
N LEU A 433 -11.68 -14.68 32.10
CA LEU A 433 -11.64 -14.97 33.54
C LEU A 433 -10.79 -13.94 34.32
N GLN A 434 -9.80 -13.30 33.70
CA GLN A 434 -9.05 -12.18 34.28
C GLN A 434 -9.93 -10.94 34.44
N LEU A 435 -10.80 -10.64 33.46
CA LEU A 435 -11.81 -9.56 33.57
C LEU A 435 -12.80 -9.86 34.71
N LEU A 436 -13.19 -11.12 34.87
CA LEU A 436 -14.09 -11.62 35.92
C LEU A 436 -13.42 -11.85 37.29
N LYS A 437 -12.12 -11.54 37.43
CA LYS A 437 -11.33 -11.73 38.66
C LYS A 437 -11.42 -13.17 39.21
N SER A 438 -11.35 -14.17 38.34
CA SER A 438 -11.33 -15.59 38.73
C SER A 438 -9.98 -15.99 39.34
N ILE A 439 -10.02 -16.94 40.27
CA ILE A 439 -8.82 -17.55 40.87
C ILE A 439 -8.13 -18.57 39.95
N LYS A 440 -8.77 -18.99 38.84
CA LYS A 440 -8.24 -19.99 37.90
C LYS A 440 -7.16 -19.43 36.95
N VAL A 441 -7.10 -18.10 36.77
CA VAL A 441 -6.24 -17.42 35.79
C VAL A 441 -4.75 -17.79 35.91
N PRO A 442 -4.13 -17.85 37.11
CA PRO A 442 -2.72 -18.22 37.22
C PRO A 442 -2.42 -19.62 36.66
N GLY A 443 -3.31 -20.59 36.88
CA GLY A 443 -3.16 -21.94 36.34
C GLY A 443 -3.29 -22.00 34.82
N LEU A 444 -4.19 -21.20 34.24
CA LEU A 444 -4.33 -21.08 32.78
C LEU A 444 -3.07 -20.46 32.14
N LEU A 445 -2.55 -19.38 32.73
CA LEU A 445 -1.31 -18.74 32.26
C LEU A 445 -0.10 -19.68 32.37
N GLU A 446 -0.04 -20.52 33.40
CA GLU A 446 1.03 -21.52 33.53
C GLU A 446 0.97 -22.58 32.44
N ARG A 447 -0.23 -23.04 32.07
CA ARG A 447 -0.43 -23.97 30.96
C ARG A 447 -0.04 -23.34 29.62
N LEU A 448 -0.46 -22.09 29.38
CA LEU A 448 -0.04 -21.32 28.21
C LEU A 448 1.48 -21.15 28.16
N GLU A 449 2.13 -20.88 29.31
CA GLU A 449 3.59 -20.75 29.39
C GLU A 449 4.32 -22.05 29.00
N ARG A 450 3.73 -23.21 29.32
CA ARG A 450 4.25 -24.52 28.92
C ARG A 450 4.09 -24.81 27.42
N MET A 451 3.07 -24.26 26.79
CA MET A 451 2.81 -24.40 25.36
C MET A 451 3.56 -23.35 24.50
N ALA A 452 4.18 -22.35 25.12
CA ALA A 452 4.76 -21.23 24.41
C ALA A 452 6.12 -21.56 23.78
N THR A 453 6.28 -21.19 22.51
CA THR A 453 7.57 -21.18 21.82
C THR A 453 8.36 -19.94 22.23
N LYS A 454 9.63 -20.12 22.63
CA LYS A 454 10.52 -19.05 23.09
C LYS A 454 11.75 -18.97 22.21
N LYS A 455 11.87 -17.90 21.43
CA LYS A 455 12.98 -17.68 20.49
C LYS A 455 13.35 -16.20 20.47
N ASP A 456 14.64 -15.86 20.52
CA ASP A 456 15.15 -14.48 20.38
C ASP A 456 14.52 -13.42 21.32
N ASN A 457 14.12 -13.82 22.53
CA ASN A 457 13.34 -13.02 23.50
C ASN A 457 11.91 -12.67 23.06
N MET A 458 11.38 -13.40 22.09
CA MET A 458 9.98 -13.43 21.69
C MET A 458 9.29 -14.65 22.30
N LYS A 459 7.97 -14.54 22.49
CA LYS A 459 7.12 -15.61 23.00
C LYS A 459 5.83 -15.67 22.20
N TYR A 460 5.45 -16.85 21.74
CA TYR A 460 4.29 -17.05 20.88
C TYR A 460 3.77 -18.49 20.94
N TRP A 461 2.63 -18.73 20.29
CA TRP A 461 1.95 -20.02 20.22
C TRP A 461 1.65 -20.30 18.75
N ASP A 462 2.17 -21.39 18.22
CA ASP A 462 1.86 -21.86 16.87
C ASP A 462 0.92 -23.06 17.00
N ASN A 463 -0.18 -23.09 16.26
CA ASN A 463 -1.07 -24.25 16.22
C ASN A 463 -0.58 -25.40 15.31
N VAL A 464 0.65 -25.31 14.77
CA VAL A 464 1.20 -26.29 13.84
C VAL A 464 2.31 -27.09 14.52
N ASP A 465 2.04 -28.36 14.82
CA ASP A 465 3.08 -29.39 14.89
C ASP A 465 3.69 -29.52 13.49
N THR A 466 4.65 -28.66 13.12
CA THR A 466 5.46 -28.92 11.93
C THR A 466 6.41 -30.05 12.27
N PRO A 467 6.31 -31.23 11.63
CA PRO A 467 7.32 -32.27 11.80
C PRO A 467 8.68 -31.69 11.39
N ASP A 468 9.72 -31.92 12.19
CA ASP A 468 11.13 -31.54 11.96
C ASP A 468 11.73 -32.05 10.61
N SER A 469 10.94 -32.71 9.75
CA SER A 469 11.42 -33.50 8.61
C SER A 469 11.14 -32.90 7.23
N VAL A 470 10.74 -31.64 7.14
CA VAL A 470 10.33 -31.06 5.86
C VAL A 470 11.25 -29.92 5.43
N TRP A 471 12.14 -30.21 4.48
CA TRP A 471 13.05 -29.29 3.79
C TRP A 471 12.29 -28.32 2.86
N TYR A 472 11.44 -27.45 3.42
CA TYR A 472 10.84 -26.33 2.69
C TYR A 472 11.28 -25.02 3.35
N PRO A 473 11.56 -23.96 2.57
CA PRO A 473 11.58 -22.62 3.13
C PRO A 473 10.14 -22.30 3.52
N VAL A 474 9.86 -22.32 4.82
CA VAL A 474 8.65 -21.73 5.39
C VAL A 474 8.75 -20.24 5.11
N GLU A 475 8.27 -19.81 3.95
CA GLU A 475 7.84 -18.41 3.81
C GLU A 475 6.78 -18.23 4.91
N GLU A 476 7.18 -17.56 6.00
CA GLU A 476 6.49 -17.43 7.30
C GLU A 476 5.04 -16.92 7.18
N LYS A 477 4.11 -17.80 6.79
CA LYS A 477 2.68 -17.52 6.91
C LYS A 477 2.25 -17.71 8.35
N ILE A 478 1.89 -16.60 8.98
CA ILE A 478 1.28 -16.56 10.31
C ILE A 478 -0.19 -16.97 10.18
N ASP A 479 -0.64 -17.89 11.04
CA ASP A 479 -2.07 -18.17 11.20
C ASP A 479 -2.73 -17.01 11.97
N PRO A 480 -3.84 -16.41 11.47
CA PRO A 480 -4.60 -15.40 12.21
C PRO A 480 -4.96 -15.82 13.64
N ILE A 481 -5.17 -17.11 13.91
CA ILE A 481 -5.51 -17.63 15.24
C ILE A 481 -4.30 -17.54 16.19
N ASP A 482 -3.07 -17.70 15.71
CA ASP A 482 -1.86 -17.56 16.53
C ASP A 482 -1.70 -16.10 16.99
N LEU A 483 -2.03 -15.16 16.10
CA LEU A 483 -2.05 -13.73 16.38
C LEU A 483 -3.15 -13.35 17.37
N GLU A 484 -4.36 -13.90 17.20
CA GLU A 484 -5.48 -13.77 18.12
C GLU A 484 -5.10 -14.31 19.51
N THR A 485 -4.53 -15.51 19.58
CA THR A 485 -4.03 -16.15 20.81
C THR A 485 -3.03 -15.25 21.53
N ALA A 486 -1.99 -14.78 20.84
CA ALA A 486 -0.98 -13.90 21.41
C ALA A 486 -1.60 -12.59 21.93
N SER A 487 -2.56 -12.03 21.21
CA SER A 487 -3.25 -10.79 21.60
C SER A 487 -4.09 -10.95 22.87
N TYR A 488 -4.73 -12.12 23.06
CA TYR A 488 -5.46 -12.46 24.28
C TYR A 488 -4.54 -12.67 25.49
N VAL A 489 -3.42 -13.37 25.32
CA VAL A 489 -2.43 -13.53 26.39
C VAL A 489 -1.84 -12.18 26.80
N LEU A 490 -1.53 -11.33 25.82
CA LEU A 490 -0.99 -10.00 26.09
C LEU A 490 -2.00 -9.12 26.83
N SER A 491 -3.28 -9.17 26.43
CA SER A 491 -4.38 -8.47 27.12
C SER A 491 -4.58 -8.96 28.55
N THR A 492 -4.46 -10.27 28.78
CA THR A 492 -4.54 -10.87 30.12
C THR A 492 -3.43 -10.32 31.02
N HIS A 493 -2.18 -10.29 30.54
CA HIS A 493 -1.06 -9.75 31.31
C HIS A 493 -1.20 -8.24 31.57
N ARG A 494 -1.70 -7.48 30.60
CA ARG A 494 -1.98 -6.05 30.74
C ARG A 494 -3.02 -5.82 31.85
N ASN A 495 -4.16 -6.50 31.79
CA ASN A 495 -5.24 -6.38 32.76
C ASN A 495 -4.83 -6.84 34.17
N ALA A 496 -3.85 -7.74 34.27
CA ALA A 496 -3.23 -8.13 35.53
C ALA A 496 -2.16 -7.15 36.06
N GLY A 497 -1.87 -6.05 35.34
CA GLY A 497 -0.79 -5.11 35.67
C GLY A 497 0.62 -5.68 35.47
N LYS A 498 0.78 -6.78 34.73
CA LYS A 498 2.04 -7.54 34.55
C LYS A 498 2.68 -7.25 33.19
N LEU A 499 2.84 -5.98 32.83
CA LEU A 499 3.38 -5.55 31.53
C LEU A 499 4.75 -6.18 31.19
N LYS A 500 5.61 -6.42 32.18
CA LYS A 500 6.91 -7.08 31.97
C LYS A 500 6.78 -8.50 31.40
N ALA A 501 5.81 -9.27 31.86
CA ALA A 501 5.54 -10.63 31.35
C ALA A 501 4.95 -10.60 29.93
N ALA A 502 4.31 -9.48 29.59
CA ALA A 502 3.69 -9.18 28.30
C ALA A 502 4.74 -8.83 27.21
N LEU A 503 5.88 -8.22 27.58
CA LEU A 503 6.87 -7.72 26.62
C LEU A 503 7.36 -8.75 25.57
N PRO A 504 7.68 -10.01 25.92
CA PRO A 504 8.09 -11.01 24.92
C PRO A 504 7.00 -11.34 23.89
N VAL A 505 5.73 -11.30 24.29
CA VAL A 505 4.58 -11.53 23.40
C VAL A 505 4.38 -10.33 22.48
N LEU A 506 4.45 -9.11 23.04
CA LEU A 506 4.38 -7.88 22.27
C LEU A 506 5.49 -7.81 21.21
N ARG A 507 6.72 -8.23 21.56
CA ARG A 507 7.84 -8.31 20.60
C ARG A 507 7.54 -9.23 19.43
N TRP A 508 6.91 -10.38 19.68
CA TRP A 508 6.51 -11.28 18.60
C TRP A 508 5.43 -10.68 17.70
N ILE A 509 4.38 -10.09 18.29
CA ILE A 509 3.31 -9.42 17.52
C ILE A 509 3.89 -8.31 16.64
N ILE A 510 4.85 -7.53 17.15
CA ILE A 510 5.55 -6.48 16.39
C ILE A 510 6.42 -7.06 15.27
N SER A 511 7.07 -8.21 15.48
CA SER A 511 7.94 -8.83 14.46
C SER A 511 7.16 -9.44 13.29
N GLN A 512 6.01 -10.05 13.59
CA GLN A 512 5.10 -10.63 12.59
C GLN A 512 4.61 -9.61 11.56
N GLN A 513 4.65 -8.31 11.88
CA GLN A 513 4.15 -7.24 11.01
C GLN A 513 4.98 -6.99 9.76
N ARG A 514 6.29 -7.18 9.84
CA ARG A 514 7.20 -6.94 8.70
C ARG A 514 7.41 -8.16 7.83
N ASN A 515 7.27 -9.36 8.40
CA ASN A 515 7.43 -10.63 7.67
C ASN A 515 6.14 -11.12 7.02
N GLY A 516 4.96 -10.70 7.49
CA GLY A 516 3.71 -11.33 7.03
C GLY A 516 2.43 -10.50 7.06
N PHE A 517 2.26 -9.44 7.88
CA PHE A 517 0.97 -8.72 7.91
C PHE A 517 0.51 -8.18 6.55
N ARG A 518 1.46 -7.81 5.68
CA ARG A 518 1.24 -7.39 4.29
C ARG A 518 0.57 -8.47 3.42
N GLU A 519 0.68 -9.74 3.81
CA GLU A 519 0.19 -10.92 3.10
C GLU A 519 -0.93 -11.66 3.86
N ILE A 520 -1.22 -11.32 5.12
CA ILE A 520 -2.41 -11.85 5.83
C ILE A 520 -3.66 -11.16 5.26
N SER A 521 -4.14 -11.63 4.11
CA SER A 521 -5.38 -11.15 3.48
C SER A 521 -6.64 -11.52 4.27
N ASP A 522 -6.52 -12.45 5.23
CA ASP A 522 -7.66 -13.17 5.82
C ASP A 522 -7.74 -13.00 7.35
N ILE A 523 -7.29 -11.86 7.92
CA ILE A 523 -7.51 -11.57 9.35
C ILE A 523 -9.02 -11.44 9.58
N SER A 524 -9.57 -12.18 10.55
CA SER A 524 -10.97 -12.06 10.95
C SER A 524 -11.29 -10.68 11.51
N THR A 525 -12.57 -10.30 11.51
CA THR A 525 -12.97 -9.03 12.12
C THR A 525 -12.74 -9.05 13.63
N GLU A 526 -13.01 -10.18 14.28
CA GLU A 526 -12.70 -10.40 15.69
C GLU A 526 -11.21 -10.12 15.98
N THR A 527 -10.31 -10.79 15.26
CA THR A 527 -8.87 -10.72 15.54
C THR A 527 -8.37 -9.28 15.36
N LEU A 528 -8.90 -8.59 14.33
CA LEU A 528 -8.62 -7.19 14.07
C LEU A 528 -9.08 -6.29 15.21
N LEU A 529 -10.31 -6.48 15.70
CA LEU A 529 -10.85 -5.75 16.84
C LEU A 529 -10.04 -6.02 18.10
N GLN A 530 -9.63 -7.26 18.33
CA GLN A 530 -8.86 -7.64 19.51
C GLN A 530 -7.46 -7.02 19.49
N LEU A 531 -6.76 -7.02 18.35
CA LEU A 531 -5.48 -6.33 18.18
C LEU A 531 -5.60 -4.82 18.40
N LEU A 532 -6.63 -4.18 17.85
CA LEU A 532 -6.86 -2.74 18.03
C LEU A 532 -7.24 -2.38 19.46
N THR A 533 -8.02 -3.23 20.13
CA THR A 533 -8.34 -3.09 21.56
C THR A 533 -7.06 -3.16 22.40
N LEU A 534 -6.21 -4.14 22.12
CA LEU A 534 -4.91 -4.29 22.75
C LEU A 534 -3.99 -3.08 22.50
N TYR A 535 -3.88 -2.62 21.26
CA TYR A 535 -3.00 -1.49 20.90
C TYR A 535 -3.45 -0.17 21.49
N SER A 536 -4.76 0.12 21.46
CA SER A 536 -5.30 1.30 22.12
C SER A 536 -5.06 1.25 23.63
N GLY A 537 -5.22 0.09 24.26
CA GLY A 537 -4.89 -0.12 25.67
C GLY A 537 -3.42 0.11 26.00
N ILE A 538 -2.49 -0.46 25.22
CA ILE A 538 -1.05 -0.23 25.44
C ILE A 538 -0.69 1.23 25.20
N GLY A 539 -1.28 1.89 24.19
CA GLY A 539 -1.07 3.32 23.95
C GLY A 539 -1.45 4.19 25.15
N GLN A 540 -2.48 3.82 25.91
CA GLN A 540 -2.86 4.50 27.15
C GLN A 540 -1.91 4.22 28.31
N ASP A 541 -1.31 3.03 28.36
CA ASP A 541 -0.40 2.62 29.44
C ASP A 541 1.02 3.18 29.26
N ILE A 542 1.43 3.50 28.02
CA ILE A 542 2.75 4.07 27.74
C ILE A 542 2.74 5.57 28.09
N ASP A 543 3.32 5.90 29.25
CA ASP A 543 3.60 7.28 29.60
C ASP A 543 4.84 7.80 28.85
N THR A 544 4.60 8.61 27.83
CA THR A 544 5.64 9.24 27.01
C THR A 544 6.17 10.55 27.60
N SER A 545 5.60 11.05 28.71
CA SER A 545 5.96 12.36 29.29
C SER A 545 7.37 12.40 29.89
N MET A 546 7.86 11.28 30.40
CA MET A 546 9.21 11.15 30.98
C MET A 546 10.25 10.64 29.98
N MET A 547 9.91 10.56 28.70
CA MET A 547 10.78 9.94 27.71
C MET A 547 12.02 10.78 27.44
N ASN A 548 13.20 10.23 27.68
CA ASN A 548 14.48 10.87 27.37
C ASN A 548 15.52 9.77 27.11
N LEU A 549 15.38 9.13 25.95
CA LEU A 549 16.22 8.03 25.50
C LEU A 549 17.27 8.53 24.52
N ASP A 550 18.54 8.27 24.84
CA ASP A 550 19.67 8.39 23.92
C ASP A 550 20.07 6.99 23.44
N ILE A 551 19.99 6.76 22.13
CA ILE A 551 20.33 5.50 21.49
C ILE A 551 21.48 5.72 20.54
N ARG A 552 22.67 5.33 20.97
CA ARG A 552 23.88 5.36 20.17
C ARG A 552 24.04 4.05 19.41
N VAL A 553 24.16 4.14 18.08
CA VAL A 553 24.53 3.02 17.22
C VAL A 553 25.94 3.19 16.70
N SER A 554 26.72 2.12 16.66
CA SER A 554 28.08 2.11 16.13
C SER A 554 28.44 0.81 15.42
N SER A 555 29.24 0.90 14.35
CA SER A 555 29.79 -0.28 13.68
C SER A 555 30.88 -0.92 14.52
N GLN A 556 30.81 -2.25 14.68
CA GLN A 556 31.92 -3.06 15.20
C GLN A 556 32.74 -3.72 14.06
N THR A 557 32.42 -3.40 12.81
CA THR A 557 33.10 -3.99 11.65
C THR A 557 34.46 -3.32 11.43
N PRO A 558 35.59 -4.06 11.47
CA PRO A 558 36.92 -3.48 11.26
C PRO A 558 37.03 -2.73 9.93
N GLY A 559 37.62 -1.54 9.96
CA GLY A 559 37.84 -0.71 8.75
C GLY A 559 36.60 0.05 8.24
N GLN A 560 35.44 -0.08 8.90
CA GLN A 560 34.19 0.58 8.51
C GLN A 560 33.62 1.40 9.67
N PRO A 561 34.21 2.57 10.00
CA PRO A 561 33.76 3.39 11.12
C PRO A 561 32.40 4.01 10.80
N PHE A 562 31.44 3.78 11.69
CA PHE A 562 30.12 4.39 11.63
C PHE A 562 29.63 4.63 13.05
N THR A 563 29.09 5.83 13.31
CA THR A 563 28.37 6.09 14.55
C THR A 563 27.24 7.07 14.29
N HIS A 564 26.12 6.86 14.96
CA HIS A 564 24.97 7.76 14.94
C HIS A 564 24.28 7.74 16.30
N ASN A 565 23.67 8.85 16.71
CA ASN A 565 22.93 8.94 17.96
C ASN A 565 21.50 9.38 17.67
N PHE A 566 20.53 8.56 18.05
CA PHE A 566 19.13 8.93 18.06
C PHE A 566 18.76 9.47 19.43
N ARG A 567 18.05 10.60 19.45
CA ARG A 567 17.53 11.17 20.69
C ARG A 567 16.01 11.18 20.63
N ILE A 568 15.38 10.50 21.58
CA ILE A 568 13.94 10.34 21.65
C ILE A 568 13.43 11.00 22.93
N THR A 569 12.52 11.94 22.75
CA THR A 569 11.98 12.90 23.71
C THR A 569 10.46 12.93 23.57
N PRO A 570 9.70 13.49 24.53
CA PRO A 570 8.24 13.50 24.45
C PRO A 570 7.74 14.19 23.17
N GLU A 571 8.45 15.21 22.69
CA GLU A 571 8.09 16.00 21.51
C GLU A 571 8.29 15.26 20.18
N ASN A 572 9.15 14.24 20.14
CA ASN A 572 9.47 13.50 18.91
C ASN A 572 9.22 11.98 19.02
N THR A 573 8.45 11.56 20.02
CA THR A 573 7.95 10.19 20.24
C THR A 573 7.45 9.51 18.96
N LEU A 574 6.63 10.22 18.18
CA LEU A 574 6.00 9.76 16.94
C LEU A 574 6.91 9.88 15.69
N LEU A 575 8.05 10.56 15.81
CA LEU A 575 8.94 10.81 14.67
C LEU A 575 9.78 9.55 14.39
N LEU A 576 9.61 8.98 13.19
CA LEU A 576 10.53 7.97 12.69
C LEU A 576 11.86 8.63 12.32
N GLN A 577 12.89 8.36 13.10
CA GLN A 577 14.27 8.76 12.78
C GLN A 577 14.93 7.63 12.02
N SER A 578 15.74 7.95 11.00
CA SER A 578 16.47 6.94 10.23
C SER A 578 17.85 7.40 9.83
N VAL A 579 18.77 6.44 9.69
CA VAL A 579 20.13 6.67 9.20
C VAL A 579 20.53 5.55 8.27
N GLN A 580 21.11 5.91 7.13
CA GLN A 580 21.68 4.91 6.23
C GLN A 580 23.06 4.48 6.72
N VAL A 581 23.26 3.18 6.83
CA VAL A 581 24.51 2.56 7.26
C VAL A 581 25.36 2.21 6.03
N PRO A 582 26.70 2.32 6.10
CA PRO A 582 27.58 1.82 5.05
C PRO A 582 27.32 0.34 4.74
N LYS A 583 27.33 -0.03 3.45
CA LYS A 583 26.90 -1.35 2.96
C LYS A 583 27.71 -2.52 3.53
N ASP A 584 28.94 -2.26 3.97
CA ASP A 584 29.87 -3.29 4.43
C ASP A 584 29.80 -3.56 5.94
N VAL A 585 28.94 -2.83 6.67
CA VAL A 585 28.77 -3.03 8.12
C VAL A 585 27.98 -4.31 8.37
N LYS A 586 28.60 -5.23 9.12
CA LYS A 586 28.06 -6.56 9.44
C LYS A 586 27.58 -6.70 10.88
N GLN A 587 28.05 -5.84 11.76
CA GLN A 587 27.70 -5.85 13.18
C GLN A 587 27.49 -4.43 13.67
N ILE A 588 26.33 -4.20 14.28
CA ILE A 588 25.90 -2.92 14.84
C ILE A 588 25.79 -3.09 16.34
N GLN A 589 26.55 -2.30 17.09
CA GLN A 589 26.38 -2.15 18.52
C GLN A 589 25.37 -1.04 18.81
N LEU A 590 24.43 -1.33 19.70
CA LEU A 590 23.40 -0.41 20.17
C LEU A 590 23.58 -0.17 21.66
N THR A 591 23.84 1.07 22.04
CA THR A 591 23.92 1.51 23.43
C THR A 591 22.76 2.47 23.71
N SER A 592 21.87 2.08 24.60
CA SER A 592 20.73 2.89 25.02
C SER A 592 20.95 3.43 26.45
N ARG A 593 20.60 4.69 26.70
CA ARG A 593 20.64 5.34 28.01
C ARG A 593 19.44 6.24 28.24
N GLY A 594 18.96 6.28 29.48
CA GLY A 594 17.91 7.19 29.92
C GLY A 594 16.51 6.55 29.94
N PRO A 595 15.54 7.20 30.59
CA PRO A 595 14.21 6.61 30.77
C PRO A 595 13.39 6.64 29.48
N GLY A 596 12.66 5.55 29.21
CA GLY A 596 11.66 5.50 28.15
C GLY A 596 11.58 4.15 27.44
N ILE A 597 10.73 4.12 26.41
CA ILE A 597 10.59 2.97 25.51
C ILE A 597 10.81 3.41 24.06
N ALA A 598 11.51 2.58 23.29
CA ALA A 598 11.73 2.82 21.87
C ALA A 598 11.87 1.51 21.11
N LEU A 599 11.44 1.51 19.86
CA LEU A 599 11.73 0.45 18.91
C LEU A 599 12.85 0.91 17.98
N VAL A 600 13.89 0.09 17.89
CA VAL A 600 15.00 0.26 16.95
C VAL A 600 14.97 -0.88 15.96
N GLU A 601 15.02 -0.56 14.68
CA GLU A 601 14.92 -1.55 13.61
C GLU A 601 16.10 -1.40 12.66
N VAL A 602 16.71 -2.51 12.29
CA VAL A 602 17.76 -2.58 11.27
C VAL A 602 17.14 -3.19 10.02
N GLU A 603 16.96 -2.38 8.99
CA GLU A 603 16.34 -2.73 7.72
C GLU A 603 17.41 -2.98 6.67
N HIS A 604 17.45 -4.19 6.13
CA HIS A 604 18.40 -4.60 5.12
C HIS A 604 17.70 -4.88 3.80
N TYR A 605 17.90 -3.97 2.86
CA TYR A 605 17.40 -4.07 1.51
C TYR A 605 18.43 -4.75 0.61
N HIS A 606 18.11 -5.94 0.15
CA HIS A 606 18.90 -6.67 -0.84
C HIS A 606 18.08 -6.93 -2.10
N SER A 607 18.80 -7.07 -3.20
CA SER A 607 18.21 -7.53 -4.46
C SER A 607 18.40 -9.02 -4.58
N GLU A 608 17.31 -9.78 -4.49
CA GLU A 608 17.32 -11.16 -4.90
C GLU A 608 17.35 -11.23 -6.43
N PRO A 609 18.22 -12.05 -7.03
CA PRO A 609 18.22 -12.31 -8.46
C PRO A 609 16.83 -12.80 -8.85
N GLN A 610 16.40 -12.36 -10.03
CA GLN A 610 15.22 -12.92 -10.65
C GLN A 610 15.46 -14.42 -10.83
N ASP A 611 14.50 -15.24 -10.40
CA ASP A 611 14.57 -16.69 -10.50
C ASP A 611 15.05 -17.09 -11.91
N PRO A 612 16.22 -17.76 -12.04
CA PRO A 612 16.83 -18.04 -13.34
C PRO A 612 15.97 -18.93 -14.24
N HIS A 613 14.94 -19.56 -13.68
CA HIS A 613 14.04 -20.45 -14.39
C HIS A 613 12.71 -19.79 -14.80
N THR A 614 12.44 -18.54 -14.40
CA THR A 614 11.28 -17.77 -14.90
C THR A 614 11.72 -16.85 -16.05
N THR A 615 11.35 -17.19 -17.29
CA THR A 615 11.69 -16.41 -18.49
C THR A 615 10.44 -16.02 -19.28
N LEU A 616 10.53 -14.94 -20.04
CA LEU A 616 9.49 -14.52 -20.97
C LEU A 616 10.14 -14.28 -22.33
N ASP A 617 9.81 -15.14 -23.29
CA ASP A 617 10.23 -14.99 -24.68
C ASP A 617 9.07 -14.43 -25.50
N VAL A 618 9.36 -13.43 -26.33
CA VAL A 618 8.38 -12.79 -27.21
C VAL A 618 8.98 -12.72 -28.60
N ALA A 619 8.29 -13.33 -29.57
CA ALA A 619 8.69 -13.34 -30.96
C ALA A 619 7.56 -12.85 -31.86
N LEU A 620 7.92 -12.24 -32.98
CA LEU A 620 6.97 -11.90 -34.05
C LEU A 620 6.96 -13.01 -35.09
N ALA A 621 5.77 -13.37 -35.53
CA ALA A 621 5.54 -14.37 -36.56
C ALA A 621 4.45 -13.91 -37.53
N ASN A 622 4.48 -14.45 -38.75
CA ASN A 622 3.45 -14.22 -39.78
C ASN A 622 3.16 -12.73 -40.03
N GLU A 623 4.22 -11.91 -40.11
CA GLU A 623 4.09 -10.49 -40.41
C GLU A 623 3.64 -10.26 -41.86
N THR A 624 2.58 -9.47 -42.01
CA THR A 624 2.02 -9.02 -43.29
C THR A 624 1.68 -7.53 -43.18
N ALA A 625 1.42 -6.86 -44.30
CA ALA A 625 1.02 -5.45 -44.30
C ALA A 625 -0.26 -5.14 -43.47
N MET A 626 -1.07 -6.16 -43.19
CA MET A 626 -2.38 -6.01 -42.54
C MET A 626 -2.51 -6.77 -41.21
N SER A 627 -1.56 -7.66 -40.88
CA SER A 627 -1.61 -8.45 -39.65
C SER A 627 -0.24 -8.99 -39.24
N TYR A 628 -0.04 -9.22 -37.95
CA TYR A 628 1.08 -10.00 -37.43
C TYR A 628 0.67 -10.75 -36.18
N THR A 629 1.43 -11.80 -35.85
CA THR A 629 1.22 -12.61 -34.65
C THR A 629 2.37 -12.38 -33.67
N VAL A 630 2.03 -12.06 -32.43
CA VAL A 630 2.97 -12.02 -31.31
C VAL A 630 2.88 -13.36 -30.60
N VAL A 631 3.96 -14.13 -30.63
CA VAL A 631 4.06 -15.43 -29.93
C VAL A 631 4.71 -15.18 -28.58
N ILE A 632 3.95 -15.44 -27.51
CA ILE A 632 4.35 -15.16 -26.13
C ILE A 632 4.58 -16.48 -25.42
N CYS A 633 5.83 -16.76 -25.04
CA CYS A 633 6.21 -18.01 -24.37
C CYS A 633 6.69 -17.69 -22.94
N PRO A 634 5.79 -17.73 -21.94
CA PRO A 634 6.19 -17.70 -20.55
C PRO A 634 6.76 -19.07 -20.14
N ARG A 635 7.93 -19.07 -19.52
CA ARG A 635 8.40 -20.18 -18.67
C ARG A 635 8.35 -19.69 -17.25
N LEU A 636 7.61 -20.39 -16.40
CA LEU A 636 7.50 -20.06 -14.98
C LEU A 636 8.15 -21.17 -14.19
N PHE A 637 9.06 -20.81 -13.30
CA PHE A 637 9.48 -21.71 -12.25
C PHE A 637 8.60 -21.46 -11.05
N VAL A 638 7.89 -22.51 -10.66
CA VAL A 638 7.05 -22.50 -9.49
C VAL A 638 7.58 -23.61 -8.59
N PRO A 639 8.16 -23.29 -7.41
CA PRO A 639 8.78 -24.28 -6.54
C PRO A 639 7.78 -25.27 -5.93
N THR A 640 6.47 -24.97 -5.96
CA THR A 640 5.43 -25.68 -5.21
C THR A 640 4.25 -26.15 -6.07
N ILE A 641 3.72 -27.34 -5.75
CA ILE A 641 2.43 -27.84 -6.26
C ILE A 641 1.33 -27.16 -5.42
N GLY A 642 0.57 -26.26 -6.03
CA GLY A 642 -0.47 -25.46 -5.38
C GLY A 642 -1.13 -24.49 -6.36
N ASP A 643 -2.21 -23.81 -5.91
CA ASP A 643 -3.11 -22.99 -6.72
C ASP A 643 -2.46 -21.65 -7.17
N ASN A 644 -1.43 -21.77 -8.01
CA ASN A 644 -0.58 -20.68 -8.46
C ASN A 644 -1.11 -20.08 -9.75
N TRP A 645 -1.39 -18.78 -9.73
CA TRP A 645 -1.89 -18.05 -10.90
C TRP A 645 -0.81 -17.11 -11.43
N ALA A 646 -0.65 -17.08 -12.75
CA ALA A 646 0.15 -16.09 -13.47
C ALA A 646 -0.74 -15.25 -14.38
N ARG A 647 -0.31 -14.03 -14.66
CA ARG A 647 -1.00 -13.11 -15.56
C ARG A 647 -0.04 -12.58 -16.59
N LEU A 648 -0.40 -12.66 -17.86
CA LEU A 648 0.23 -11.92 -18.94
C LEU A 648 -0.58 -10.65 -19.21
N GLU A 649 0.11 -9.55 -19.41
CA GLU A 649 -0.46 -8.29 -19.88
C GLU A 649 0.18 -7.97 -21.22
N VAL A 650 -0.62 -7.96 -22.28
CA VAL A 650 -0.18 -7.69 -23.64
C VAL A 650 -0.78 -6.35 -24.04
N GLU A 651 0.05 -5.36 -24.30
CA GLU A 651 -0.39 -4.07 -24.82
C GLU A 651 -0.86 -4.22 -26.27
N ILE A 652 -2.05 -3.70 -26.57
CA ILE A 652 -2.60 -3.71 -27.93
C ILE A 652 -1.89 -2.58 -28.71
N PRO A 653 -1.19 -2.90 -29.80
CA PRO A 653 -0.52 -1.89 -30.60
C PRO A 653 -1.52 -0.91 -31.22
N GLU A 654 -1.14 0.36 -31.26
CA GLU A 654 -2.00 1.44 -31.73
C GLU A 654 -2.50 1.20 -33.18
N GLY A 655 -3.81 1.34 -33.39
CA GLY A 655 -4.47 1.13 -34.69
C GLY A 655 -4.71 -0.33 -35.07
N LEU A 656 -4.38 -1.29 -34.18
CA LEU A 656 -4.63 -2.71 -34.39
C LEU A 656 -5.72 -3.23 -33.46
N THR A 657 -6.44 -4.24 -33.94
CA THR A 657 -7.42 -5.00 -33.18
C THR A 657 -6.88 -6.41 -32.93
N PRO A 658 -6.89 -6.90 -31.68
CA PRO A 658 -6.48 -8.27 -31.40
C PRO A 658 -7.54 -9.26 -31.86
N PHE A 659 -7.09 -10.40 -32.37
CA PHE A 659 -7.90 -11.58 -32.63
C PHE A 659 -7.56 -12.65 -31.59
N ILE A 660 -8.60 -13.05 -30.86
CA ILE A 660 -8.50 -13.93 -29.71
C ILE A 660 -9.01 -15.31 -30.09
N ASP A 661 -8.08 -16.24 -30.33
CA ASP A 661 -8.41 -17.63 -30.62
C ASP A 661 -8.33 -18.48 -29.34
N LYS A 662 -9.39 -18.39 -28.53
CA LYS A 662 -9.47 -19.06 -27.22
C LYS A 662 -9.29 -20.57 -27.31
N ASN A 663 -9.75 -21.18 -28.41
CA ASN A 663 -9.65 -22.62 -28.62
C ASN A 663 -8.20 -23.03 -28.88
N ASN A 664 -7.50 -22.29 -29.74
CA ASN A 664 -6.07 -22.50 -29.98
C ASN A 664 -5.24 -22.25 -28.71
N TRP A 665 -5.59 -21.26 -27.89
CA TRP A 665 -4.90 -21.00 -26.62
C TRP A 665 -5.06 -22.14 -25.62
N LYS A 666 -6.29 -22.69 -25.47
CA LYS A 666 -6.55 -23.87 -24.63
C LYS A 666 -5.77 -25.11 -25.09
N VAL A 667 -5.62 -25.29 -26.41
CA VAL A 667 -4.87 -26.42 -26.97
C VAL A 667 -3.36 -26.25 -26.75
N ARG A 668 -2.83 -25.03 -26.92
CA ARG A 668 -1.40 -24.74 -26.79
C ARG A 668 -0.92 -24.57 -25.36
N SER A 669 -1.81 -24.24 -24.43
CA SER A 669 -1.51 -24.07 -23.03
C SER A 669 -2.65 -24.63 -22.18
N SER A 670 -2.40 -25.77 -21.53
CA SER A 670 -3.31 -26.33 -20.52
C SER A 670 -3.52 -25.41 -19.32
N ALA A 671 -2.56 -24.50 -19.08
CA ALA A 671 -2.61 -23.52 -18.02
C ALA A 671 -3.54 -22.33 -18.33
N TYR A 672 -3.94 -22.11 -19.59
CA TYR A 672 -4.83 -21.01 -19.92
C TYR A 672 -6.20 -21.19 -19.25
N ASN A 673 -6.58 -20.22 -18.41
CA ASN A 673 -7.88 -20.21 -17.72
C ASN A 673 -8.84 -19.22 -18.39
N ARG A 674 -8.52 -17.92 -18.35
CA ARG A 674 -9.39 -16.84 -18.87
C ARG A 674 -8.60 -15.66 -19.42
N HIS A 675 -9.27 -14.73 -20.09
CA HIS A 675 -8.70 -13.43 -20.46
C HIS A 675 -9.73 -12.31 -20.34
N GLU A 676 -9.22 -11.10 -20.20
CA GLU A 676 -9.97 -9.84 -20.19
C GLU A 676 -9.30 -8.87 -21.15
N ILE A 677 -10.09 -8.02 -21.82
CA ILE A 677 -9.57 -6.91 -22.63
C ILE A 677 -10.09 -5.64 -21.99
N ALA A 678 -9.18 -4.83 -21.47
CA ALA A 678 -9.49 -3.56 -20.84
C ALA A 678 -8.33 -2.59 -21.07
N ASP A 679 -8.64 -1.28 -21.14
CA ASP A 679 -7.63 -0.21 -21.18
C ASP A 679 -6.59 -0.34 -22.30
N GLY A 680 -7.00 -0.86 -23.47
CA GLY A 680 -6.08 -1.08 -24.60
C GLY A 680 -5.07 -2.21 -24.37
N ARG A 681 -5.36 -3.15 -23.46
CA ARG A 681 -4.52 -4.28 -23.12
C ARG A 681 -5.32 -5.58 -23.08
N ILE A 682 -4.62 -6.70 -23.23
CA ILE A 682 -5.14 -8.04 -23.08
C ILE A 682 -4.51 -8.65 -21.83
N TYR A 683 -5.34 -8.99 -20.86
CA TYR A 683 -4.94 -9.69 -19.64
C TYR A 683 -5.24 -11.16 -19.82
N ILE A 684 -4.23 -12.02 -19.80
CA ILE A 684 -4.38 -13.48 -19.95
C ILE A 684 -4.00 -14.12 -18.62
N TYR A 685 -4.92 -14.89 -18.05
CA TYR A 685 -4.77 -15.54 -16.75
C TYR A 685 -4.44 -17.02 -16.95
N LEU A 686 -3.34 -17.45 -16.35
CA LEU A 686 -2.82 -18.82 -16.39
C LEU A 686 -2.91 -19.42 -14.98
N GLN A 687 -3.45 -20.62 -14.85
CA GLN A 687 -3.54 -21.39 -13.61
C GLN A 687 -2.58 -22.58 -13.69
N SER A 688 -1.72 -22.72 -12.69
CA SER A 688 -0.71 -23.78 -12.57
C SER A 688 0.12 -24.02 -13.86
N PRO A 689 0.80 -22.98 -14.40
CA PRO A 689 1.62 -23.14 -15.58
C PRO A 689 2.80 -24.10 -15.34
N ASP A 690 2.76 -25.26 -15.99
CA ASP A 690 3.80 -26.28 -15.96
C ASP A 690 5.13 -25.79 -16.56
N ARG A 691 6.24 -26.47 -16.24
CA ARG A 691 7.60 -26.22 -16.76
C ARG A 691 7.75 -26.33 -18.29
N ARG A 692 6.69 -26.63 -19.04
CA ARG A 692 6.74 -26.79 -20.52
C ARG A 692 6.38 -25.49 -21.24
N ASP A 693 7.04 -25.26 -22.38
CA ASP A 693 6.81 -24.12 -23.27
C ASP A 693 5.35 -24.03 -23.74
N SER A 694 4.54 -23.30 -22.99
CA SER A 694 3.16 -23.01 -23.34
C SER A 694 3.09 -21.65 -24.04
N CYS A 695 3.34 -21.63 -25.35
CA CYS A 695 3.34 -20.39 -26.13
C CYS A 695 1.93 -19.99 -26.56
N ILE A 696 1.54 -18.75 -26.24
CA ILE A 696 0.23 -18.17 -26.57
C ILE A 696 0.40 -17.19 -27.73
N PRO A 697 -0.09 -17.51 -28.95
CA PRO A 697 -0.05 -16.60 -30.09
C PRO A 697 -1.21 -15.61 -30.04
N VAL A 698 -0.90 -14.32 -30.01
CA VAL A 698 -1.90 -13.24 -30.13
C VAL A 698 -1.76 -12.61 -31.51
N ARG A 699 -2.79 -12.74 -32.35
CA ARG A 699 -2.78 -12.16 -33.69
C ARG A 699 -3.40 -10.77 -33.67
N PHE A 700 -2.77 -9.81 -34.32
CA PHE A 700 -3.25 -8.44 -34.46
C PHE A 700 -3.57 -8.15 -35.92
N PHE A 701 -4.66 -7.44 -36.17
CA PHE A 701 -5.11 -7.02 -37.51
C PHE A 701 -5.32 -5.52 -37.56
N LEU A 702 -5.15 -4.90 -38.73
CA LEU A 702 -5.47 -3.49 -38.94
C LEU A 702 -6.96 -3.24 -38.68
N GLY A 703 -7.29 -2.34 -37.76
CA GLY A 703 -8.67 -2.05 -37.39
C GLY A 703 -9.47 -1.49 -38.57
N THR A 704 -10.69 -1.98 -38.78
CA THR A 704 -11.59 -1.55 -39.88
C THR A 704 -12.02 -0.08 -39.80
N LYS A 705 -11.85 0.57 -38.64
CA LYS A 705 -12.18 1.99 -38.41
C LYS A 705 -10.98 2.95 -38.54
N THR A 706 -9.76 2.45 -38.61
CA THR A 706 -8.53 3.27 -38.59
C THR A 706 -7.84 3.24 -39.95
N ARG A 707 -8.02 4.30 -40.76
CA ARG A 707 -7.31 4.52 -42.05
C ARG A 707 -5.84 4.95 -41.89
N HIS A 708 -5.24 4.77 -40.70
CA HIS A 708 -3.87 5.18 -40.44
C HIS A 708 -2.95 3.99 -40.15
N ILE A 709 -1.70 4.18 -40.58
CA ILE A 709 -0.58 3.22 -40.69
C ILE A 709 -0.43 2.36 -39.41
N PRO A 710 -0.23 1.02 -39.52
CA PRO A 710 -0.06 0.15 -38.37
C PRO A 710 1.16 0.52 -37.51
N ALA A 711 0.94 0.62 -36.19
CA ALA A 711 1.91 0.46 -35.10
C ALA A 711 3.33 1.04 -35.36
N LYS A 712 3.43 2.37 -35.41
CA LYS A 712 4.72 3.08 -35.44
C LYS A 712 5.51 2.96 -34.13
N GLN A 713 4.85 2.63 -33.03
CA GLN A 713 5.44 2.54 -31.69
C GLN A 713 5.57 1.06 -31.25
N PRO A 714 6.69 0.66 -30.62
CA PRO A 714 6.80 -0.63 -29.93
C PRO A 714 5.77 -0.77 -28.81
N SER A 715 5.21 -1.97 -28.67
CA SER A 715 4.28 -2.36 -27.61
C SER A 715 4.95 -3.36 -26.66
N ARG A 716 4.44 -3.50 -25.43
CA ARG A 716 5.03 -4.37 -24.41
C ARG A 716 4.19 -5.61 -24.07
N VAL A 717 4.87 -6.63 -23.58
CA VAL A 717 4.31 -7.80 -22.90
C VAL A 717 4.91 -7.87 -21.50
N MET A 718 4.06 -8.05 -20.48
CA MET A 718 4.46 -8.19 -19.09
C MET A 718 3.94 -9.49 -18.48
N LEU A 719 4.76 -10.17 -17.68
CA LEU A 719 4.39 -11.38 -16.93
C LEU A 719 4.40 -11.11 -15.42
N TYR A 720 3.36 -11.56 -14.72
CA TYR A 720 3.16 -11.42 -13.26
C TYR A 720 2.74 -12.75 -12.62
N THR A 721 2.99 -12.92 -11.32
CA THR A 721 2.43 -14.03 -10.52
C THR A 721 1.58 -13.49 -9.35
N LYS A 722 0.52 -14.23 -8.96
CA LYS A 722 -0.44 -13.84 -7.90
C LYS A 722 0.25 -13.57 -6.56
N ASN A 723 1.23 -14.40 -6.20
CA ASN A 723 1.94 -14.32 -4.94
C ASN A 723 3.04 -13.23 -4.94
N ASN A 724 3.26 -12.51 -6.05
CA ASN A 724 4.34 -11.53 -6.11
C ASN A 724 4.14 -10.45 -7.18
N LYS A 725 3.29 -9.45 -6.90
CA LYS A 725 3.03 -8.31 -7.80
C LYS A 725 4.29 -7.49 -8.15
N ASN A 726 5.41 -7.69 -7.44
CA ASN A 726 6.69 -6.99 -7.64
C ASN A 726 7.66 -7.75 -8.58
N LYS A 727 7.45 -9.04 -8.85
CA LYS A 727 8.18 -9.80 -9.88
C LYS A 727 7.49 -9.61 -11.23
N LYS A 728 8.02 -8.72 -12.07
CA LYS A 728 7.52 -8.43 -13.43
C LYS A 728 8.64 -8.68 -14.44
N ILE A 729 8.38 -9.47 -15.47
CA ILE A 729 9.26 -9.54 -16.65
C ILE A 729 8.60 -8.76 -17.77
N THR A 730 9.33 -7.81 -18.37
CA THR A 730 8.82 -7.00 -19.49
C THR A 730 9.65 -7.26 -20.74
N LYS A 731 8.97 -7.47 -21.88
CA LYS A 731 9.58 -7.54 -23.22
C LYS A 731 8.84 -6.60 -24.15
N PHE A 732 9.54 -6.02 -25.11
CA PHE A 732 8.96 -5.14 -26.13
C PHE A 732 8.96 -5.83 -27.49
N PHE A 733 7.93 -5.59 -28.29
CA PHE A 733 7.81 -6.05 -29.66
C PHE A 733 7.36 -4.91 -30.58
N GLN A 734 7.78 -4.93 -31.84
CA GLN A 734 7.39 -3.96 -32.85
C GLN A 734 7.48 -4.57 -34.24
N SER A 735 6.45 -4.40 -35.06
CA SER A 735 6.46 -4.90 -36.44
C SER A 735 7.59 -4.28 -37.26
N ALA A 736 8.31 -5.11 -38.02
CA ALA A 736 9.32 -4.67 -38.96
C ALA A 736 8.72 -3.90 -40.15
N ILE A 737 7.47 -4.23 -40.52
CA ILE A 737 6.73 -3.59 -41.61
C ILE A 737 6.25 -2.19 -41.20
N GLY A 738 5.80 -2.01 -39.95
CA GLY A 738 5.41 -0.71 -39.39
C GLY A 738 6.57 0.31 -39.32
N LYS A 739 7.82 -0.16 -39.34
CA LYS A 739 9.02 0.70 -39.45
C LYS A 739 9.24 1.26 -40.87
N MET A 740 8.67 0.65 -41.92
CA MET A 740 8.87 1.11 -43.29
C MET A 740 8.00 2.34 -43.58
N ASN A 741 8.58 3.52 -43.39
CA ASN A 741 8.04 4.78 -43.88
C ASN A 741 8.02 4.78 -45.43
N THR A 742 6.87 4.50 -46.03
CA THR A 742 6.29 5.22 -47.19
C THR A 742 5.06 4.48 -47.71
N LEU A 743 3.93 5.19 -47.81
CA LEU A 743 2.73 4.72 -48.50
C LEU A 743 2.98 4.36 -49.98
N CYS A 744 4.10 4.79 -50.57
CA CYS A 744 4.46 4.49 -51.97
C CYS A 744 4.99 3.08 -52.22
N GLN A 745 5.32 2.27 -51.20
CA GLN A 745 5.86 0.92 -51.42
C GLN A 745 4.85 -0.21 -51.23
N MET A 746 3.60 0.08 -50.82
CA MET A 746 2.63 -0.98 -50.52
C MET A 746 1.55 -1.21 -51.57
N ARG A 747 1.27 -0.28 -52.48
CA ARG A 747 0.38 -0.50 -53.63
C ARG A 747 0.59 0.57 -54.71
N CYS A 748 1.32 0.27 -55.79
CA CYS A 748 1.14 0.93 -57.09
C CYS A 748 1.71 0.03 -58.20
N GLY A 749 0.91 -0.21 -59.25
CA GLY A 749 1.38 -0.87 -60.48
C GLY A 749 2.35 0.01 -61.28
N PRO A 750 2.78 -0.43 -62.47
CA PRO A 750 3.92 0.13 -63.21
C PRO A 750 3.79 1.59 -63.70
N ASN A 751 2.66 2.27 -63.48
CA ASN A 751 2.39 3.61 -64.04
C ASN A 751 2.21 4.71 -62.97
N CYS A 752 2.84 4.59 -61.80
CA CYS A 752 2.94 5.72 -60.88
C CYS A 752 4.35 6.30 -60.86
N ILE A 753 4.45 7.58 -61.20
CA ILE A 753 5.65 8.41 -61.04
C ILE A 753 5.58 8.99 -59.62
N CYS A 754 6.63 8.78 -58.82
CA CYS A 754 6.80 9.41 -57.50
C CYS A 754 7.33 10.83 -57.61
#